data_AF-A0A6C2UIG6-F1
#
_entry.id   AF-A0A6C2UIG6-F1
#
_cell.length_a   1.000
_cell.length_b   1.000
_cell.length_c   1.000
_cell.angle_alpha   90.00
_cell.angle_beta   90.00
_cell.angle_gamma   90.00
#
_symmetry.space_group_name_H-M   'P 1'
#
loop_
_entity.id
_entity.type
_entity.pdbx_description
1 polymer ?
#
loop_
_entity_poly.entity_id
_entity_poly.type
_entity_poly.pdbx_seq_one_letter_code
_entity_poly.pdbx_strand_id
1 'polypeptide(L)'
;MTFSKTLSVFVITSLLLGNVSARETQSLDGAWNIAFDAGNIGREAGWHKGKVFRELDNRREIAVPSCWELTEKDYEGVAFYRRSFTVKPEWKGKVVRLQFDAVNFLAEVWVNGVAVGIHEGGFTPFEFRIDDLLKFDASNTVALRVVGPILMQDKQIDGMGPMETVQWRGGITGGIWQPVRLVATDEVFVDDVFIEPKIANNTATFHLNLEHTGAKTLPAKVDVRIFSDGVVAEISQTLELVPGENHQSFTMEIPNAVYWSPDNPHLYRVEVDVLFDGQSSDQWSTRFGMREFTIRDKQFVLNGEPMFLKATFFEGLYPRGIAYPDSREMAIHEIQLALDAGFNMIRPWRKPPPPMWLDLCDEMGVLTVGSLAVECMDFPFESANLPRWVENEVRESILRDRNRTCVVQWELFNELKRPVLMRLLHPMAMLSRKLDPTRLILDESGGWAQGANMFLPYESEPMKFNDIHDYPGPQVSEEVYRKLILTGLKTHKEMQAMGLKGRMPGKNVIPGLMSFFSELGYGSLPDLVDNNRRFAEEGNPLAPATVYHLRMEDNYRQALKQSGLDAIYPDLRQFCLDEQVVHGRANKLMIEAVRCNPRVKGYCVHALTGGDWIMGAGLLDLWRNPKTYVYEGTKAANQPRIASVRVWPRNVYAEKGAKIEVAGVNELDVVRGRLKVEIVAEDGSVVFSKKAKSEMTKGIAPLFEEQLDTGNLKGTYTVKVQLTAKGGAVVAANEYAFDVFATDQLVVPGQRIAIHDPWNDLKPFLKKAGIGFEVFNMTTDPSLPVFVSRTEAKTKEERMVFSELAAFAKCGGTVVYLGGGGERYGWGKPVPVPAYLPVKCGTKLARGTWAPITHLVHDHPIFAGLPTHCMMGSIYENIWAERTLVGAGGEMVAGAIGFDWFPELDKRRRHYYGPGDTWYGSDVAVVPVGEGRCILSQLRLIDFLGKDPVAEIIFCNMIEFASAPVK
;
A
#
# COMPACT_ATOMS: atom_id res chain seq x y z
N MET A 1 -55.57 -6.42 31.77
CA MET A 1 -56.48 -7.59 31.83
C MET A 1 -55.66 -8.83 32.09
N THR A 2 -55.86 -9.42 33.26
CA THR A 2 -55.32 -10.71 33.71
C THR A 2 -55.80 -11.87 32.83
N PHE A 3 -54.92 -12.79 32.45
CA PHE A 3 -55.22 -14.23 32.46
C PHE A 3 -53.95 -15.06 32.66
N SER A 4 -54.00 -15.85 33.73
CA SER A 4 -53.06 -16.88 34.17
C SER A 4 -53.12 -18.11 33.28
N LYS A 5 -51.97 -18.75 32.98
CA LYS A 5 -51.85 -20.18 32.66
C LYS A 5 -50.52 -20.75 33.17
N THR A 6 -50.64 -21.42 34.32
CA THR A 6 -50.07 -22.71 34.72
C THR A 6 -48.68 -23.11 34.19
N LEU A 7 -47.72 -23.08 35.12
CA LEU A 7 -46.37 -23.62 35.02
C LEU A 7 -46.40 -25.14 35.28
N SER A 8 -46.07 -25.96 34.28
CA SER A 8 -45.75 -27.39 34.48
C SER A 8 -44.23 -27.53 34.54
N VAL A 9 -43.70 -27.79 35.74
CA VAL A 9 -42.29 -28.08 35.97
C VAL A 9 -42.01 -29.53 35.58
N PHE A 10 -41.36 -29.75 34.43
CA PHE A 10 -40.66 -31.00 34.15
C PHE A 10 -39.25 -30.87 34.73
N VAL A 11 -39.00 -31.58 35.84
CA VAL A 11 -37.63 -31.83 36.32
C VAL A 11 -37.03 -32.89 35.39
N ILE A 12 -36.29 -32.43 34.37
CA ILE A 12 -35.34 -33.29 33.68
C ILE A 12 -34.03 -33.14 34.44
N THR A 13 -33.66 -34.19 35.17
CA THR A 13 -32.34 -34.36 35.76
C THR A 13 -31.34 -34.58 34.64
N SER A 14 -30.89 -33.50 34.00
CA SER A 14 -29.77 -33.53 33.09
C SER A 14 -28.52 -33.78 33.92
N LEU A 15 -28.02 -35.02 33.92
CA LEU A 15 -26.62 -35.27 34.24
C LEU A 15 -25.81 -34.46 33.23
N LEU A 16 -25.32 -33.29 33.65
CA LEU A 16 -24.26 -32.54 33.00
C LEU A 16 -22.98 -33.37 33.14
N LEU A 17 -22.85 -34.43 32.34
CA LEU A 17 -21.54 -34.86 31.88
C LEU A 17 -21.08 -33.75 30.94
N GLY A 18 -20.36 -32.77 31.50
CA GLY A 18 -19.66 -31.81 30.67
C GLY A 18 -18.75 -32.59 29.74
N ASN A 19 -18.97 -32.51 28.43
CA ASN A 19 -18.01 -32.96 27.44
C ASN A 19 -16.75 -32.10 27.62
N VAL A 20 -15.83 -32.56 28.47
CA VAL A 20 -14.47 -32.02 28.52
C VAL A 20 -13.83 -32.41 27.20
N SER A 21 -13.46 -31.43 26.38
CA SER A 21 -12.72 -31.68 25.14
C SER A 21 -11.37 -32.32 25.48
N ALA A 22 -10.97 -33.36 24.74
CA ALA A 22 -9.73 -34.10 25.01
C ALA A 22 -8.48 -33.21 24.85
N ARG A 23 -8.53 -32.25 23.92
CA ARG A 23 -7.58 -31.15 23.82
C ARG A 23 -8.03 -30.00 24.71
N GLU A 24 -7.22 -29.67 25.69
CA GLU A 24 -7.49 -28.51 26.55
C GLU A 24 -6.50 -27.38 26.29
N THR A 25 -6.96 -26.15 26.39
CA THR A 25 -6.11 -24.95 26.24
C THR A 25 -6.28 -24.03 27.44
N GLN A 26 -5.17 -23.43 27.86
CA GLN A 26 -5.14 -22.39 28.90
C GLN A 26 -4.34 -21.19 28.39
N SER A 27 -5.00 -20.03 28.25
CA SER A 27 -4.31 -18.79 27.87
C SER A 27 -3.34 -18.33 28.96
N LEU A 28 -2.19 -17.84 28.52
CA LEU A 28 -1.20 -17.13 29.32
C LEU A 28 -1.14 -15.63 28.94
N ASP A 29 -2.18 -15.10 28.30
CA ASP A 29 -2.32 -13.69 27.97
C ASP A 29 -2.67 -12.84 29.21
N GLY A 30 -2.51 -11.53 29.13
CA GLY A 30 -2.74 -10.56 30.21
C GLY A 30 -1.42 -10.06 30.82
N ALA A 31 -1.37 -9.85 32.13
CA ALA A 31 -0.22 -9.25 32.79
C ALA A 31 1.00 -10.17 32.85
N TRP A 32 2.15 -9.64 32.47
CA TRP A 32 3.49 -10.22 32.62
C TRP A 32 4.40 -9.20 33.30
N ASN A 33 5.50 -9.67 33.90
CA ASN A 33 6.59 -8.77 34.30
C ASN A 33 7.61 -8.68 33.16
N ILE A 34 8.18 -7.50 32.96
CA ILE A 34 9.26 -7.23 32.01
C ILE A 34 10.40 -6.48 32.70
N ALA A 35 11.64 -6.76 32.30
CA ALA A 35 12.81 -5.95 32.63
C ALA A 35 13.63 -5.72 31.36
N PHE A 36 13.84 -4.45 30.99
CA PHE A 36 14.64 -4.07 29.83
C PHE A 36 16.14 -4.16 30.15
N ASP A 37 16.89 -4.86 29.31
CA ASP A 37 18.31 -5.16 29.46
C ASP A 37 19.12 -4.52 28.32
N ALA A 38 19.21 -3.19 28.32
CA ALA A 38 19.86 -2.43 27.25
C ALA A 38 21.35 -2.79 27.06
N GLY A 39 22.01 -3.30 28.10
CA GLY A 39 23.40 -3.72 28.10
C GLY A 39 23.64 -5.19 27.75
N ASN A 40 22.57 -5.97 27.52
CA ASN A 40 22.65 -7.42 27.29
C ASN A 40 23.43 -8.19 28.39
N ILE A 41 23.29 -7.78 29.66
CA ILE A 41 24.01 -8.39 30.79
C ILE A 41 23.17 -9.46 31.50
N GLY A 42 21.86 -9.48 31.27
CA GLY A 42 20.90 -10.27 32.01
C GLY A 42 21.07 -11.77 31.83
N ARG A 43 21.62 -12.21 30.68
CA ARG A 43 21.94 -13.63 30.46
C ARG A 43 23.02 -14.10 31.44
N GLU A 44 24.13 -13.38 31.54
CA GLU A 44 25.26 -13.68 32.45
C GLU A 44 24.86 -13.50 33.91
N ALA A 45 24.10 -12.44 34.21
CA ALA A 45 23.60 -12.18 35.56
C ALA A 45 22.47 -13.14 36.00
N GLY A 46 21.95 -13.98 35.10
CA GLY A 46 20.96 -15.00 35.42
C GLY A 46 19.56 -14.44 35.68
N TRP A 47 19.13 -13.40 34.95
CA TRP A 47 17.82 -12.76 35.11
C TRP A 47 16.63 -13.70 34.83
N HIS A 48 16.84 -14.83 34.13
CA HIS A 48 15.82 -15.89 33.99
C HIS A 48 15.47 -16.55 35.34
N LYS A 49 16.36 -16.47 36.34
CA LYS A 49 16.16 -17.08 37.66
C LYS A 49 15.25 -16.20 38.51
N GLY A 50 14.21 -16.80 39.08
CA GLY A 50 13.17 -16.07 39.81
C GLY A 50 13.66 -15.25 41.01
N LYS A 51 14.74 -15.67 41.70
CA LYS A 51 15.34 -14.89 42.79
C LYS A 51 15.96 -13.60 42.26
N VAL A 52 16.86 -13.71 41.28
CA VAL A 52 17.56 -12.58 40.66
C VAL A 52 16.56 -11.63 40.01
N PHE A 53 15.61 -12.14 39.23
CA PHE A 53 14.61 -11.32 38.57
C PHE A 53 13.82 -10.45 39.56
N ARG A 54 13.45 -11.00 40.73
CA ARG A 54 12.72 -10.30 41.80
C ARG A 54 13.54 -9.27 42.58
N GLU A 55 14.84 -9.24 42.39
CA GLU A 55 15.74 -8.25 42.99
C GLU A 55 16.06 -7.10 42.03
N LEU A 56 15.66 -7.17 40.75
CA LEU A 56 15.84 -6.09 39.76
C LEU A 56 14.99 -4.86 40.08
N ASP A 57 15.59 -3.67 40.06
CA ASP A 57 14.87 -2.42 40.33
C ASP A 57 14.07 -1.89 39.13
N ASN A 58 14.40 -2.35 37.92
CA ASN A 58 13.81 -1.89 36.66
C ASN A 58 12.64 -2.76 36.15
N ARG A 59 12.08 -3.64 37.00
CA ARG A 59 10.90 -4.43 36.63
C ARG A 59 9.68 -3.54 36.41
N ARG A 60 8.92 -3.86 35.37
CA ARG A 60 7.62 -3.25 35.07
C ARG A 60 6.60 -4.34 34.76
N GLU A 61 5.32 -3.98 34.81
CA GLU A 61 4.25 -4.81 34.26
C GLU A 61 4.08 -4.48 32.77
N ILE A 62 3.75 -5.49 31.96
CA ILE A 62 3.39 -5.34 30.56
C ILE A 62 2.26 -6.32 30.21
N ALA A 63 1.33 -5.90 29.36
CA ALA A 63 0.34 -6.80 28.80
C ALA A 63 0.98 -7.71 27.74
N VAL A 64 0.52 -8.95 27.62
CA VAL A 64 0.86 -9.85 26.52
C VAL A 64 -0.45 -10.40 25.95
N PRO A 65 -0.68 -10.34 24.63
CA PRO A 65 0.21 -9.79 23.60
C PRO A 65 0.40 -8.27 23.68
N SER A 66 1.63 -7.79 23.40
CA SER A 66 1.94 -6.36 23.25
C SER A 66 3.27 -6.13 22.55
N CYS A 67 3.36 -5.03 21.81
CA CYS A 67 4.63 -4.49 21.34
C CYS A 67 5.27 -3.70 22.50
N TRP A 68 6.53 -3.97 22.84
CA TRP A 68 7.16 -3.35 24.01
C TRP A 68 7.32 -1.83 23.90
N GLU A 69 7.15 -1.25 22.71
CA GLU A 69 7.23 0.17 22.39
C GLU A 69 6.07 0.95 23.02
N LEU A 70 4.99 0.22 23.34
CA LEU A 70 3.87 0.74 24.12
C LEU A 70 4.23 0.97 25.59
N THR A 71 5.38 0.44 26.04
CA THR A 71 5.88 0.50 27.43
C THR A 71 7.24 1.21 27.56
N GLU A 72 8.14 1.03 26.59
CA GLU A 72 9.46 1.67 26.54
C GLU A 72 9.69 2.24 25.14
N LYS A 73 9.74 3.57 25.05
CA LYS A 73 9.76 4.29 23.79
C LYS A 73 11.03 3.99 23.00
N ASP A 74 10.88 3.71 21.71
CA ASP A 74 11.98 3.56 20.76
C ASP A 74 13.05 2.52 21.20
N TYR A 75 12.63 1.49 21.93
CA TYR A 75 13.54 0.50 22.50
C TYR A 75 13.99 -0.56 21.49
N GLU A 76 15.30 -0.68 21.34
CA GLU A 76 15.98 -1.72 20.55
C GLU A 76 17.01 -2.43 21.43
N GLY A 77 16.84 -3.73 21.64
CA GLY A 77 17.76 -4.50 22.47
C GLY A 77 17.16 -5.77 23.04
N VAL A 78 17.39 -5.98 24.34
CA VAL A 78 17.01 -7.22 25.04
C VAL A 78 15.99 -6.92 26.12
N ALA A 79 15.00 -7.78 26.32
CA ALA A 79 14.14 -7.73 27.49
C ALA A 79 13.89 -9.12 28.08
N PHE A 80 13.75 -9.19 29.40
CA PHE A 80 13.35 -10.40 30.11
C PHE A 80 11.90 -10.32 30.53
N TYR A 81 11.10 -11.28 30.09
CA TYR A 81 9.71 -11.47 30.48
C TYR A 81 9.60 -12.56 31.54
N ARG A 82 8.63 -12.42 32.44
CA ARG A 82 8.32 -13.44 33.45
C ARG A 82 6.84 -13.48 33.79
N ARG A 83 6.25 -14.68 33.81
CA ARG A 83 4.88 -14.90 34.26
C ARG A 83 4.72 -16.18 35.07
N SER A 84 4.12 -16.04 36.24
CA SER A 84 3.70 -17.18 37.04
C SER A 84 2.33 -17.67 36.59
N PHE A 85 2.10 -18.98 36.64
CA PHE A 85 0.84 -19.60 36.28
C PHE A 85 0.63 -20.89 37.07
N THR A 86 -0.59 -21.39 37.09
CA THR A 86 -0.94 -22.72 37.61
C THR A 86 -1.43 -23.56 36.44
N VAL A 87 -1.28 -24.87 36.54
CA VAL A 87 -1.88 -25.82 35.59
C VAL A 87 -2.98 -26.59 36.29
N LYS A 88 -3.92 -27.12 35.52
CA LYS A 88 -5.00 -27.96 36.05
C LYS A 88 -4.40 -29.28 36.60
N PRO A 89 -4.76 -29.73 37.82
CA PRO A 89 -4.29 -31.01 38.34
C PRO A 89 -4.61 -32.21 37.43
N GLU A 90 -5.71 -32.12 36.69
CA GLU A 90 -6.17 -33.12 35.71
C GLU A 90 -5.22 -33.29 34.52
N TRP A 91 -4.30 -32.34 34.30
CA TRP A 91 -3.28 -32.44 33.24
C TRP A 91 -2.09 -33.29 33.64
N LYS A 92 -2.04 -33.82 34.87
CA LYS A 92 -0.97 -34.71 35.31
C LYS A 92 -0.98 -35.98 34.46
N GLY A 93 0.13 -36.25 33.78
CA GLY A 93 0.27 -37.38 32.85
C GLY A 93 -0.14 -37.06 31.41
N LYS A 94 -0.63 -35.84 31.14
CA LYS A 94 -0.85 -35.35 29.78
C LYS A 94 0.45 -34.82 29.16
N VAL A 95 0.50 -34.79 27.84
CA VAL A 95 1.49 -34.04 27.08
C VAL A 95 1.09 -32.58 27.10
N VAL A 96 1.93 -31.72 27.68
CA VAL A 96 1.64 -30.29 27.82
C VAL A 96 2.66 -29.49 27.02
N ARG A 97 2.15 -28.64 26.13
CA ARG A 97 2.96 -27.79 25.24
C ARG A 97 2.73 -26.32 25.55
N LEU A 98 3.80 -25.54 25.55
CA LEU A 98 3.78 -24.09 25.64
C LEU A 98 3.91 -23.51 24.23
N GLN A 99 2.90 -22.79 23.77
CA GLN A 99 2.80 -22.26 22.41
C GLN A 99 2.83 -20.73 22.43
N PHE A 100 3.62 -20.16 21.51
CA PHE A 100 3.67 -18.74 21.20
C PHE A 100 3.20 -18.54 19.76
N ASP A 101 2.30 -17.57 19.53
CA ASP A 101 1.86 -17.26 18.17
C ASP A 101 2.87 -16.41 17.40
N ALA A 102 3.59 -15.51 18.09
CA ALA A 102 4.73 -14.77 17.56
C ALA A 102 5.50 -14.03 18.67
N VAL A 103 6.84 -14.08 18.61
CA VAL A 103 7.76 -13.30 19.47
C VAL A 103 8.84 -12.69 18.58
N ASN A 104 9.01 -11.37 18.59
CA ASN A 104 9.96 -10.71 17.69
C ASN A 104 11.22 -10.24 18.43
N PHE A 105 12.43 -10.76 18.16
CA PHE A 105 12.80 -11.72 17.10
C PHE A 105 13.40 -13.03 17.62
N LEU A 106 14.42 -12.97 18.48
CA LEU A 106 15.05 -14.15 19.08
C LEU A 106 14.48 -14.36 20.48
N ALA A 107 13.89 -15.52 20.72
CA ALA A 107 13.33 -15.91 22.02
C ALA A 107 14.13 -17.05 22.64
N GLU A 108 14.54 -16.90 23.90
CA GLU A 108 15.07 -17.98 24.74
C GLU A 108 14.09 -18.23 25.88
N VAL A 109 13.69 -19.49 26.09
CA VAL A 109 12.57 -19.82 26.99
C VAL A 109 13.05 -20.73 28.13
N TRP A 110 12.57 -20.42 29.34
CA TRP A 110 12.74 -21.25 30.54
C TRP A 110 11.41 -21.52 31.22
N VAL A 111 11.20 -22.76 31.66
CA VAL A 111 10.08 -23.16 32.54
C VAL A 111 10.66 -23.66 33.86
N ASN A 112 10.21 -23.07 34.97
CA ASN A 112 10.67 -23.38 36.32
C ASN A 112 12.22 -23.31 36.50
N GLY A 113 12.88 -22.48 35.69
CA GLY A 113 14.34 -22.28 35.71
C GLY A 113 15.13 -23.25 34.81
N VAL A 114 14.45 -24.19 34.15
CA VAL A 114 15.04 -25.11 33.17
C VAL A 114 14.87 -24.54 31.77
N ALA A 115 15.94 -24.54 30.97
CA ALA A 115 15.88 -24.06 29.58
C ALA A 115 15.10 -25.07 28.72
N VAL A 116 14.14 -24.58 27.93
CA VAL A 116 13.29 -25.45 27.09
C VAL A 116 13.61 -25.33 25.59
N GLY A 117 14.11 -24.17 25.15
CA GLY A 117 14.52 -23.99 23.76
C GLY A 117 14.71 -22.53 23.34
N ILE A 118 14.99 -22.38 22.06
CA ILE A 118 15.18 -21.09 21.39
C ILE A 118 14.32 -21.02 20.13
N HIS A 119 13.88 -19.83 19.74
CA HIS A 119 13.22 -19.58 18.46
C HIS A 119 13.78 -18.31 17.81
N GLU A 120 13.96 -18.35 16.48
CA GLU A 120 14.34 -17.20 15.65
C GLU A 120 13.30 -17.00 14.55
N GLY A 121 12.59 -15.88 14.61
CA GLY A 121 11.51 -15.55 13.69
C GLY A 121 10.55 -14.58 14.36
N GLY A 122 10.11 -13.55 13.64
CA GLY A 122 9.33 -12.45 14.22
C GLY A 122 7.83 -12.61 14.09
N PHE A 123 7.34 -13.40 13.13
CA PHE A 123 5.93 -13.35 12.69
C PHE A 123 5.20 -14.69 12.73
N THR A 124 5.88 -15.75 13.16
CA THR A 124 5.43 -17.14 13.04
C THR A 124 5.37 -17.85 14.40
N PRO A 125 4.48 -18.85 14.53
CA PRO A 125 4.29 -19.57 15.79
C PRO A 125 5.43 -20.56 16.07
N PHE A 126 5.61 -20.91 17.34
CA PHE A 126 6.48 -22.00 17.79
C PHE A 126 5.99 -22.57 19.12
N GLU A 127 6.37 -23.81 19.42
CA GLU A 127 5.99 -24.47 20.67
C GLU A 127 7.09 -25.35 21.27
N PHE A 128 6.98 -25.61 22.58
CA PHE A 128 7.85 -26.52 23.32
C PHE A 128 7.02 -27.46 24.19
N ARG A 129 7.38 -28.74 24.20
CA ARG A 129 6.87 -29.72 25.17
C ARG A 129 7.48 -29.45 26.55
N ILE A 130 6.65 -29.37 27.59
CA ILE A 130 7.05 -28.93 28.94
C ILE A 130 6.43 -29.74 30.09
N ASP A 131 5.69 -30.81 29.82
CA ASP A 131 5.01 -31.63 30.83
C ASP A 131 5.93 -32.12 31.95
N ASP A 132 7.14 -32.58 31.62
CA ASP A 132 8.13 -33.06 32.59
C ASP A 132 8.70 -31.96 33.51
N LEU A 133 8.42 -30.69 33.19
CA LEU A 133 8.93 -29.52 33.93
C LEU A 133 7.86 -28.90 34.83
N LEU A 134 6.60 -29.31 34.69
CA LEU A 134 5.45 -28.73 35.37
C LEU A 134 5.28 -29.26 36.80
N LYS A 135 4.76 -28.38 37.65
CA LYS A 135 4.30 -28.69 39.01
C LYS A 135 2.78 -28.60 39.01
N PHE A 136 2.10 -29.74 39.12
CA PHE A 136 0.66 -29.84 38.87
C PHE A 136 -0.25 -29.33 40.01
N ASP A 137 0.31 -29.10 41.20
CA ASP A 137 -0.41 -28.56 42.38
C ASP A 137 0.28 -27.31 42.97
N ALA A 138 1.09 -26.64 42.15
CA ALA A 138 1.86 -25.49 42.60
C ALA A 138 1.99 -24.43 41.51
N SER A 139 2.48 -23.25 41.91
CA SER A 139 2.81 -22.21 40.95
C SER A 139 4.02 -22.63 40.11
N ASN A 140 3.83 -22.57 38.79
CA ASN A 140 4.86 -22.66 37.78
C ASN A 140 5.29 -21.27 37.35
N THR A 141 6.44 -21.17 36.69
CA THR A 141 6.83 -19.92 36.06
C THR A 141 7.47 -20.14 34.71
N VAL A 142 7.09 -19.30 33.75
CA VAL A 142 7.78 -19.12 32.48
C VAL A 142 8.63 -17.84 32.56
N ALA A 143 9.86 -17.91 32.04
CA ALA A 143 10.71 -16.76 31.80
C ALA A 143 11.18 -16.78 30.36
N LEU A 144 11.19 -15.61 29.72
CA LEU A 144 11.64 -15.42 28.34
C LEU A 144 12.71 -14.35 28.30
N ARG A 145 13.77 -14.55 27.52
CA ARG A 145 14.66 -13.48 27.06
C ARG A 145 14.35 -13.24 25.60
N VAL A 146 14.02 -12.00 25.24
CA VAL A 146 13.71 -11.59 23.88
C VAL A 146 14.77 -10.60 23.41
N VAL A 147 15.43 -10.90 22.30
CA VAL A 147 16.22 -9.92 21.54
C VAL A 147 15.36 -9.43 20.39
N GLY A 148 15.00 -8.15 20.43
CA GLY A 148 14.19 -7.52 19.41
C GLY A 148 15.02 -7.13 18.18
N PRO A 149 14.37 -6.73 17.08
CA PRO A 149 15.05 -6.16 15.94
C PRO A 149 15.89 -4.93 16.32
N ILE A 150 17.06 -4.80 15.72
CA ILE A 150 17.95 -3.62 15.84
C ILE A 150 17.85 -2.88 14.52
N LEU A 151 17.37 -1.65 14.51
CA LEU A 151 16.95 -0.97 13.29
C LEU A 151 17.64 0.39 13.14
N MET A 152 17.57 1.22 14.18
CA MET A 152 18.09 2.58 14.17
C MET A 152 19.45 2.70 14.87
N GLN A 153 19.78 1.76 15.75
CA GLN A 153 20.98 1.82 16.58
C GLN A 153 22.10 0.96 16.02
N ASP A 154 23.35 1.42 16.16
CA ASP A 154 24.53 0.64 15.82
C ASP A 154 24.88 -0.33 16.97
N LYS A 155 24.13 -1.43 17.04
CA LYS A 155 24.27 -2.48 18.07
C LYS A 155 24.48 -3.84 17.41
N GLN A 156 25.33 -4.65 18.02
CA GLN A 156 25.45 -6.07 17.73
C GLN A 156 25.06 -6.85 18.99
N ILE A 157 24.03 -7.70 18.91
CA ILE A 157 23.56 -8.51 20.05
C ILE A 157 23.43 -9.95 19.57
N ASP A 158 24.22 -10.86 20.15
CA ASP A 158 24.17 -12.29 19.84
C ASP A 158 24.26 -12.64 18.33
N GLY A 159 25.03 -11.87 17.57
CA GLY A 159 25.16 -12.07 16.12
C GLY A 159 24.05 -11.45 15.27
N MET A 160 23.12 -10.71 15.89
CA MET A 160 22.18 -9.81 15.20
C MET A 160 22.74 -8.40 15.17
N GLY A 161 22.95 -7.85 13.98
CA GLY A 161 23.35 -6.47 13.74
C GLY A 161 22.19 -5.57 13.28
N PRO A 162 22.49 -4.29 13.01
CA PRO A 162 21.49 -3.32 12.56
C PRO A 162 20.88 -3.72 11.22
N MET A 163 19.55 -3.71 11.15
CA MET A 163 18.74 -4.00 9.96
C MET A 163 18.99 -5.37 9.33
N GLU A 164 19.50 -6.37 10.06
CA GLU A 164 19.80 -7.71 9.50
C GLU A 164 18.64 -8.70 9.59
N THR A 165 17.72 -8.55 10.55
CA THR A 165 16.59 -9.47 10.74
C THR A 165 15.56 -9.37 9.63
N VAL A 166 14.68 -10.38 9.52
CA VAL A 166 13.54 -10.28 8.62
C VAL A 166 12.55 -9.29 9.25
N GLN A 167 12.31 -8.16 8.58
CA GLN A 167 11.31 -7.20 8.99
C GLN A 167 10.81 -6.40 7.79
N TRP A 168 9.69 -5.73 8.01
CA TRP A 168 9.22 -4.66 7.16
C TRP A 168 9.32 -3.30 7.86
N ARG A 169 9.29 -2.21 7.09
CA ARG A 169 9.44 -0.81 7.56
C ARG A 169 8.38 -0.42 8.57
N GLY A 170 8.71 0.60 9.38
CA GLY A 170 7.77 1.23 10.27
C GLY A 170 7.83 0.69 11.70
N GLY A 171 7.32 1.44 12.69
CA GLY A 171 7.36 1.16 14.14
C GLY A 171 7.87 -0.22 14.59
N ILE A 172 8.94 -0.24 15.39
CA ILE A 172 9.53 -1.46 15.96
C ILE A 172 8.38 -2.27 16.60
N THR A 173 8.36 -3.57 16.35
CA THR A 173 7.36 -4.51 16.90
C THR A 173 8.10 -5.51 17.76
N GLY A 174 8.78 -5.07 18.82
CA GLY A 174 9.58 -5.95 19.67
C GLY A 174 8.75 -6.63 20.77
N GLY A 175 9.17 -7.83 21.19
CA GLY A 175 8.54 -8.55 22.29
C GLY A 175 7.51 -9.60 21.86
N ILE A 176 6.66 -10.00 22.81
CA ILE A 176 5.62 -11.02 22.63
C ILE A 176 4.34 -10.34 22.11
N TRP A 177 4.27 -10.14 20.79
CA TRP A 177 3.22 -9.32 20.17
C TRP A 177 1.97 -10.10 19.73
N GLN A 178 1.98 -11.43 19.87
CA GLN A 178 0.81 -12.31 19.67
C GLN A 178 0.61 -13.29 20.85
N PRO A 179 -0.56 -13.95 20.96
CA PRO A 179 -0.95 -14.71 22.15
C PRO A 179 0.01 -15.83 22.58
N VAL A 180 -0.09 -16.18 23.87
CA VAL A 180 0.64 -17.29 24.50
C VAL A 180 -0.34 -18.22 25.19
N ARG A 181 -0.16 -19.53 25.05
CA ARG A 181 -1.06 -20.52 25.67
C ARG A 181 -0.35 -21.83 26.02
N LEU A 182 -0.96 -22.57 26.92
CA LEU A 182 -0.69 -23.97 27.15
C LEU A 182 -1.71 -24.82 26.41
N VAL A 183 -1.26 -25.91 25.80
CA VAL A 183 -2.11 -26.93 25.16
C VAL A 183 -1.81 -28.27 25.81
N ALA A 184 -2.84 -28.97 26.29
CA ALA A 184 -2.73 -30.29 26.89
C ALA A 184 -3.50 -31.33 26.07
N THR A 185 -2.84 -32.44 25.76
CA THR A 185 -3.38 -33.60 25.03
C THR A 185 -2.91 -34.89 25.71
N ASP A 186 -3.48 -36.04 25.38
CA ASP A 186 -2.91 -37.33 25.83
C ASP A 186 -1.71 -37.74 24.93
N GLU A 187 -1.19 -38.96 25.10
CA GLU A 187 0.06 -39.43 24.48
C GLU A 187 0.04 -39.45 22.95
N VAL A 188 -1.15 -39.59 22.36
CA VAL A 188 -1.37 -39.53 20.91
C VAL A 188 -2.17 -38.29 20.56
N PHE A 189 -1.64 -37.44 19.69
CA PHE A 189 -2.32 -36.21 19.28
C PHE A 189 -2.08 -35.84 17.82
N VAL A 190 -2.96 -34.98 17.32
CA VAL A 190 -2.86 -34.38 16.00
C VAL A 190 -1.86 -33.25 16.05
N ASP A 191 -0.73 -33.43 15.36
CA ASP A 191 0.32 -32.43 15.23
C ASP A 191 -0.05 -31.39 14.16
N ASP A 192 -0.40 -31.88 12.97
CA ASP A 192 -0.77 -31.06 11.83
C ASP A 192 -1.82 -31.77 10.97
N VAL A 193 -2.65 -30.98 10.29
CA VAL A 193 -3.56 -31.49 9.25
C VAL A 193 -3.49 -30.55 8.06
N PHE A 194 -3.15 -31.05 6.90
CA PHE A 194 -3.27 -30.32 5.63
C PHE A 194 -4.51 -30.77 4.87
N ILE A 195 -5.34 -29.81 4.47
CA ILE A 195 -6.60 -30.04 3.75
C ILE A 195 -6.40 -29.65 2.29
N GLU A 196 -6.66 -30.59 1.38
CA GLU A 196 -6.60 -30.43 -0.07
C GLU A 196 -8.01 -30.56 -0.69
N PRO A 197 -8.75 -29.45 -0.87
CA PRO A 197 -10.03 -29.45 -1.57
C PRO A 197 -9.86 -29.71 -3.07
N LYS A 198 -10.77 -30.51 -3.65
CA LYS A 198 -10.90 -30.74 -5.10
C LYS A 198 -12.35 -30.59 -5.52
N ILE A 199 -12.63 -29.53 -6.28
CA ILE A 199 -14.00 -29.25 -6.73
C ILE A 199 -14.38 -30.10 -7.95
N ALA A 200 -13.41 -30.64 -8.69
CA ALA A 200 -13.67 -31.45 -9.89
C ALA A 200 -14.51 -32.71 -9.61
N ASN A 201 -14.42 -33.25 -8.39
CA ASN A 201 -15.09 -34.46 -7.94
C ASN A 201 -15.73 -34.30 -6.54
N ASN A 202 -15.86 -33.07 -6.04
CA ASN A 202 -16.39 -32.76 -4.71
C ASN A 202 -15.71 -33.54 -3.57
N THR A 203 -14.37 -33.67 -3.61
CA THR A 203 -13.63 -34.36 -2.55
C THR A 203 -12.72 -33.42 -1.78
N ALA A 204 -12.51 -33.70 -0.50
CA ALA A 204 -11.40 -33.12 0.27
C ALA A 204 -10.49 -34.26 0.74
N THR A 205 -9.18 -34.10 0.53
CA THR A 205 -8.17 -34.99 1.10
C THR A 205 -7.59 -34.36 2.36
N PHE A 206 -7.59 -35.11 3.46
CA PHE A 206 -7.03 -34.72 4.75
C PHE A 206 -5.74 -35.48 4.97
N HIS A 207 -4.62 -34.77 5.00
CA HIS A 207 -3.30 -35.31 5.29
C HIS A 207 -2.98 -35.05 6.76
N LEU A 208 -3.08 -36.08 7.59
CA LEU A 208 -2.89 -35.98 9.03
C LEU A 208 -1.45 -36.35 9.39
N ASN A 209 -0.85 -35.51 10.24
CA ASN A 209 0.32 -35.85 11.03
C ASN A 209 -0.11 -36.13 12.47
N LEU A 210 0.13 -37.36 12.94
CA LEU A 210 -0.17 -37.79 14.30
C LEU A 210 1.14 -38.05 15.03
N GLU A 211 1.31 -37.43 16.19
CA GLU A 211 2.46 -37.68 17.06
C GLU A 211 2.04 -38.64 18.17
N HIS A 212 2.88 -39.66 18.40
CA HIS A 212 2.71 -40.63 19.46
C HIS A 212 3.92 -40.63 20.39
N THR A 213 3.74 -40.05 21.57
CA THR A 213 4.83 -39.85 22.56
C THR A 213 5.09 -41.05 23.48
N GLY A 214 4.25 -42.10 23.38
CA GLY A 214 4.39 -43.35 24.11
C GLY A 214 5.53 -44.24 23.58
N ALA A 215 5.88 -45.28 24.34
CA ALA A 215 7.07 -46.09 24.05
C ALA A 215 6.81 -47.34 23.17
N LYS A 216 5.55 -47.67 22.88
CA LYS A 216 5.18 -48.91 22.18
C LYS A 216 4.10 -48.63 21.17
N THR A 217 4.14 -49.31 20.03
CA THR A 217 3.05 -49.27 19.05
C THR A 217 1.72 -49.61 19.70
N LEU A 218 0.68 -48.85 19.37
CA LEU A 218 -0.67 -49.06 19.87
C LEU A 218 -1.74 -48.82 18.80
N PRO A 219 -2.87 -49.53 18.85
CA PRO A 219 -4.00 -49.27 17.97
C PRO A 219 -4.77 -48.02 18.44
N ALA A 220 -4.93 -47.03 17.57
CA ALA A 220 -5.76 -45.86 17.81
C ALA A 220 -6.83 -45.74 16.72
N LYS A 221 -8.06 -45.43 17.11
CA LYS A 221 -9.16 -45.14 16.18
C LYS A 221 -9.12 -43.65 15.83
N VAL A 222 -9.08 -43.33 14.54
CA VAL A 222 -9.12 -41.96 14.04
C VAL A 222 -10.44 -41.75 13.34
N ASP A 223 -11.24 -40.81 13.87
CA ASP A 223 -12.53 -40.40 13.31
C ASP A 223 -12.38 -39.00 12.72
N VAL A 224 -12.64 -38.86 11.41
CA VAL A 224 -12.65 -37.56 10.72
C VAL A 224 -14.07 -37.25 10.29
N ARG A 225 -14.60 -36.11 10.73
CA ARG A 225 -15.99 -35.69 10.47
C ARG A 225 -16.02 -34.28 9.88
N ILE A 226 -16.75 -34.12 8.78
CA ILE A 226 -16.95 -32.83 8.12
C ILE A 226 -18.35 -32.33 8.45
N PHE A 227 -18.44 -31.07 8.88
CA PHE A 227 -19.67 -30.40 9.27
C PHE A 227 -19.99 -29.22 8.36
N SER A 228 -21.28 -29.06 8.07
CA SER A 228 -21.89 -27.84 7.57
C SER A 228 -23.05 -27.47 8.53
N ASP A 229 -24.31 -27.78 8.20
CA ASP A 229 -25.46 -27.74 9.13
C ASP A 229 -25.62 -29.02 10.00
N GLY A 230 -24.71 -29.98 9.79
CA GLY A 230 -24.65 -31.30 10.40
C GLY A 230 -23.47 -32.07 9.80
N VAL A 231 -23.29 -33.35 10.16
CA VAL A 231 -22.25 -34.20 9.55
C VAL A 231 -22.62 -34.46 8.08
N VAL A 232 -21.77 -34.02 7.15
CA VAL A 232 -21.96 -34.21 5.70
C VAL A 232 -21.08 -35.32 5.13
N ALA A 233 -19.98 -35.66 5.83
CA ALA A 233 -19.12 -36.78 5.51
C ALA A 233 -18.38 -37.22 6.77
N GLU A 234 -18.13 -38.52 6.91
CA GLU A 234 -17.35 -39.09 8.01
C GLU A 234 -16.54 -40.30 7.55
N ILE A 235 -15.39 -40.52 8.18
CA ILE A 235 -14.59 -41.73 8.04
C ILE A 235 -14.01 -42.12 9.38
N SER A 236 -13.86 -43.41 9.60
CA SER A 236 -13.38 -43.99 10.84
C SER A 236 -12.42 -45.13 10.52
N GLN A 237 -11.19 -45.05 11.00
CA GLN A 237 -10.18 -46.09 10.77
C GLN A 237 -9.34 -46.33 12.03
N THR A 238 -9.10 -47.60 12.35
CA THR A 238 -8.09 -47.99 13.33
C THR A 238 -6.72 -48.06 12.67
N LEU A 239 -5.75 -47.35 13.24
CA LEU A 239 -4.36 -47.29 12.79
C LEU A 239 -3.45 -47.87 13.87
N GLU A 240 -2.43 -48.61 13.45
CA GLU A 240 -1.33 -49.05 14.33
C GLU A 240 -0.29 -47.93 14.38
N LEU A 241 -0.34 -47.10 15.43
CA LEU A 241 0.53 -45.93 15.56
C LEU A 241 1.83 -46.31 16.24
N VAL A 242 2.96 -46.15 15.54
CA VAL A 242 4.29 -46.36 16.11
C VAL A 242 4.70 -45.14 16.95
N PRO A 243 5.63 -45.28 17.92
CA PRO A 243 6.22 -44.13 18.59
C PRO A 243 6.81 -43.11 17.62
N GLY A 244 6.55 -41.82 17.87
CA GLY A 244 6.94 -40.69 17.02
C GLY A 244 5.89 -40.34 15.97
N GLU A 245 6.37 -39.93 14.80
CA GLU A 245 5.57 -39.35 13.72
C GLU A 245 4.84 -40.43 12.90
N ASN A 246 3.55 -40.23 12.66
CA ASN A 246 2.70 -41.10 11.86
C ASN A 246 1.90 -40.28 10.83
N HIS A 247 2.03 -40.63 9.55
CA HIS A 247 1.31 -39.96 8.47
C HIS A 247 0.14 -40.81 7.96
N GLN A 248 -1.04 -40.21 7.86
CA GLN A 248 -2.21 -40.84 7.27
C GLN A 248 -2.92 -39.86 6.33
N SER A 249 -3.58 -40.38 5.30
CA SER A 249 -4.43 -39.56 4.43
C SER A 249 -5.81 -40.19 4.25
N PHE A 250 -6.83 -39.34 4.27
CA PHE A 250 -8.22 -39.71 4.03
C PHE A 250 -8.80 -38.83 2.93
N THR A 251 -9.36 -39.42 1.89
CA THR A 251 -10.11 -38.68 0.85
C THR A 251 -11.59 -38.93 1.07
N MET A 252 -12.35 -37.85 1.24
CA MET A 252 -13.77 -37.91 1.54
C MET A 252 -14.56 -37.15 0.47
N GLU A 253 -15.62 -37.76 -0.04
CA GLU A 253 -16.60 -37.07 -0.88
C GLU A 253 -17.50 -36.19 0.01
N ILE A 254 -17.80 -34.99 -0.47
CA ILE A 254 -18.74 -34.05 0.14
C ILE A 254 -19.91 -33.91 -0.84
N PRO A 255 -20.98 -34.71 -0.68
CA PRO A 255 -22.10 -34.70 -1.60
C PRO A 255 -22.74 -33.31 -1.68
N ASN A 256 -23.00 -32.83 -2.90
CA ASN A 256 -23.56 -31.50 -3.17
C ASN A 256 -22.72 -30.37 -2.51
N ALA A 257 -21.40 -30.46 -2.60
CA ALA A 257 -20.49 -29.46 -2.04
C ALA A 257 -20.85 -28.04 -2.48
N VAL A 258 -20.86 -27.13 -1.50
CA VAL A 258 -21.05 -25.69 -1.70
C VAL A 258 -19.66 -25.06 -1.76
N TYR A 259 -19.37 -24.39 -2.87
CA TYR A 259 -18.04 -23.79 -3.08
C TYR A 259 -17.94 -22.43 -2.43
N TRP A 260 -16.79 -22.17 -1.82
CA TRP A 260 -16.44 -20.87 -1.29
C TRP A 260 -16.10 -19.91 -2.44
N SER A 261 -16.66 -18.70 -2.39
CA SER A 261 -16.31 -17.57 -3.24
C SER A 261 -16.57 -16.26 -2.48
N PRO A 262 -16.08 -15.10 -2.98
CA PRO A 262 -16.43 -13.82 -2.39
C PRO A 262 -17.95 -13.56 -2.26
N ASP A 263 -18.75 -14.05 -3.20
CA ASP A 263 -20.21 -13.91 -3.18
C ASP A 263 -20.92 -14.97 -2.33
N ASN A 264 -20.23 -16.06 -1.98
CA ASN A 264 -20.74 -17.17 -1.19
C ASN A 264 -19.62 -17.76 -0.30
N PRO A 265 -19.28 -17.12 0.83
CA PRO A 265 -18.15 -17.50 1.68
C PRO A 265 -18.46 -18.72 2.57
N HIS A 266 -18.90 -19.82 1.95
CA HIS A 266 -19.26 -21.04 2.66
C HIS A 266 -18.02 -21.76 3.23
N LEU A 267 -18.04 -22.04 4.54
CA LEU A 267 -16.99 -22.75 5.25
C LEU A 267 -17.56 -24.02 5.89
N TYR A 268 -16.90 -25.15 5.63
CA TYR A 268 -17.06 -26.38 6.37
C TYR A 268 -16.19 -26.34 7.63
N ARG A 269 -16.56 -27.14 8.62
CA ARG A 269 -15.71 -27.43 9.79
C ARG A 269 -15.32 -28.89 9.78
N VAL A 270 -14.04 -29.19 9.86
CA VAL A 270 -13.56 -30.56 10.08
C VAL A 270 -13.25 -30.76 11.55
N GLU A 271 -13.60 -31.93 12.08
CA GLU A 271 -13.15 -32.44 13.39
C GLU A 271 -12.38 -33.73 13.15
N VAL A 272 -11.23 -33.86 13.81
CA VAL A 272 -10.42 -35.08 13.88
C VAL A 272 -10.37 -35.51 15.34
N ASP A 273 -10.98 -36.65 15.64
CA ASP A 273 -10.97 -37.26 16.97
C ASP A 273 -10.04 -38.48 16.94
N VAL A 274 -9.05 -38.50 17.82
CA VAL A 274 -8.18 -39.67 18.02
C VAL A 274 -8.61 -40.36 19.31
N LEU A 275 -8.96 -41.65 19.22
CA LEU A 275 -9.45 -42.43 20.35
C LEU A 275 -8.54 -43.61 20.66
N PHE A 276 -8.29 -43.83 21.95
CA PHE A 276 -7.59 -44.98 22.51
C PHE A 276 -8.50 -45.69 23.52
N ASP A 277 -8.70 -47.01 23.38
CA ASP A 277 -9.61 -47.80 24.22
C ASP A 277 -11.02 -47.18 24.38
N GLY A 278 -11.50 -46.50 23.33
CA GLY A 278 -12.80 -45.81 23.32
C GLY A 278 -12.83 -44.46 24.04
N GLN A 279 -11.69 -43.96 24.55
CA GLN A 279 -11.54 -42.63 25.14
C GLN A 279 -10.84 -41.69 24.16
N SER A 280 -11.26 -40.43 24.09
CA SER A 280 -10.63 -39.44 23.20
C SER A 280 -9.28 -38.99 23.79
N SER A 281 -8.21 -39.26 23.04
CA SER A 281 -6.82 -38.87 23.33
C SER A 281 -6.55 -37.43 22.90
N ASP A 282 -7.11 -37.04 21.76
CA ASP A 282 -7.05 -35.68 21.24
C ASP A 282 -8.25 -35.39 20.34
N GLN A 283 -8.59 -34.10 20.24
CA GLN A 283 -9.61 -33.58 19.35
C GLN A 283 -9.09 -32.30 18.70
N TRP A 284 -8.98 -32.31 17.38
CA TRP A 284 -8.53 -31.18 16.58
C TRP A 284 -9.63 -30.72 15.63
N SER A 285 -9.73 -29.41 15.39
CA SER A 285 -10.71 -28.86 14.46
C SER A 285 -10.21 -27.60 13.76
N THR A 286 -10.62 -27.43 12.50
CA THR A 286 -10.45 -26.18 11.75
C THR A 286 -11.60 -25.98 10.77
N ARG A 287 -11.66 -24.79 10.17
CA ARG A 287 -12.58 -24.47 9.07
C ARG A 287 -11.85 -24.51 7.74
N PHE A 288 -12.55 -24.89 6.68
CA PHE A 288 -12.04 -24.87 5.31
C PHE A 288 -13.19 -24.65 4.31
N GLY A 289 -12.89 -24.04 3.17
CA GLY A 289 -13.83 -23.90 2.07
C GLY A 289 -13.42 -24.75 0.86
N MET A 290 -14.41 -25.25 0.14
CA MET A 290 -14.21 -25.94 -1.13
C MET A 290 -14.00 -24.90 -2.23
N ARG A 291 -12.78 -24.74 -2.73
CA ARG A 291 -12.48 -23.82 -3.85
C ARG A 291 -11.21 -24.22 -4.59
N GLU A 292 -11.08 -23.76 -5.83
CA GLU A 292 -9.83 -23.79 -6.59
C GLU A 292 -9.56 -22.41 -7.22
N PHE A 293 -8.31 -21.94 -7.15
CA PHE A 293 -7.88 -20.69 -7.78
C PHE A 293 -6.63 -20.92 -8.63
N THR A 294 -6.67 -20.51 -9.90
CA THR A 294 -5.56 -20.73 -10.85
C THR A 294 -5.53 -19.67 -11.93
N ILE A 295 -4.57 -19.76 -12.84
CA ILE A 295 -4.56 -19.01 -14.10
C ILE A 295 -4.84 -19.99 -15.24
N ARG A 296 -5.83 -19.67 -16.07
CA ARG A 296 -6.15 -20.41 -17.30
C ARG A 296 -6.47 -19.41 -18.40
N ASP A 297 -5.99 -19.67 -19.61
CA ASP A 297 -6.25 -18.82 -20.79
C ASP A 297 -5.95 -17.32 -20.55
N LYS A 298 -4.86 -17.04 -19.82
CA LYS A 298 -4.43 -15.68 -19.42
C LYS A 298 -5.49 -14.91 -18.61
N GLN A 299 -6.30 -15.59 -17.82
CA GLN A 299 -7.21 -15.02 -16.81
C GLN A 299 -6.95 -15.67 -15.45
N PHE A 300 -7.20 -14.94 -14.37
CA PHE A 300 -7.42 -15.58 -13.07
C PHE A 300 -8.76 -16.30 -13.11
N VAL A 301 -8.84 -17.48 -12.49
CA VAL A 301 -10.01 -18.35 -12.50
C VAL A 301 -10.27 -18.84 -11.08
N LEU A 302 -11.47 -18.55 -10.55
CA LEU A 302 -11.97 -19.07 -9.28
C LEU A 302 -13.11 -20.05 -9.57
N ASN A 303 -12.99 -21.28 -9.09
CA ASN A 303 -14.00 -22.33 -9.23
C ASN A 303 -14.45 -22.58 -10.69
N GLY A 304 -13.52 -22.45 -11.64
CA GLY A 304 -13.79 -22.59 -13.08
C GLY A 304 -14.22 -21.31 -13.79
N GLU A 305 -14.56 -20.25 -13.06
CA GLU A 305 -15.04 -18.98 -13.62
C GLU A 305 -13.95 -17.90 -13.67
N PRO A 306 -13.77 -17.19 -14.81
CA PRO A 306 -12.82 -16.08 -14.90
C PRO A 306 -13.16 -14.93 -13.94
N MET A 307 -12.14 -14.40 -13.27
CA MET A 307 -12.25 -13.31 -12.31
C MET A 307 -11.26 -12.18 -12.65
N PHE A 308 -11.74 -10.95 -12.57
CA PHE A 308 -10.87 -9.77 -12.58
C PHE A 308 -10.54 -9.41 -11.12
N LEU A 309 -9.25 -9.36 -10.77
CA LEU A 309 -8.83 -9.08 -9.40
C LEU A 309 -8.82 -7.57 -9.14
N LYS A 310 -9.65 -7.12 -8.20
CA LYS A 310 -9.67 -5.76 -7.68
C LYS A 310 -9.12 -5.84 -6.26
N ALA A 311 -7.83 -5.56 -6.11
CA ALA A 311 -7.13 -5.68 -4.85
C ALA A 311 -6.84 -4.31 -4.20
N THR A 312 -6.58 -4.33 -2.90
CA THR A 312 -6.10 -3.17 -2.14
C THR A 312 -5.03 -3.60 -1.13
N PHE A 313 -4.11 -2.71 -0.80
CA PHE A 313 -2.96 -3.00 0.08
C PHE A 313 -3.35 -3.05 1.56
N PHE A 314 -2.82 -4.02 2.30
CA PHE A 314 -2.95 -4.13 3.75
C PHE A 314 -1.63 -3.85 4.47
N GLU A 315 -1.61 -2.74 5.20
CA GLU A 315 -0.48 -2.31 6.03
C GLU A 315 -0.39 -3.06 7.36
N GLY A 316 -1.55 -3.39 7.96
CA GLY A 316 -1.61 -3.97 9.30
C GLY A 316 -0.98 -3.08 10.39
N LEU A 317 -1.00 -1.76 10.22
CA LEU A 317 -0.63 -0.77 11.25
C LEU A 317 -1.89 -0.31 11.99
N TYR A 318 -1.84 -0.30 13.31
CA TYR A 318 -2.97 0.10 14.16
C TYR A 318 -2.60 1.26 15.08
N PRO A 319 -3.52 2.21 15.32
CA PRO A 319 -3.20 3.48 15.97
C PRO A 319 -2.79 3.31 17.44
N ARG A 320 -3.25 2.24 18.12
CA ARG A 320 -2.85 1.94 19.51
C ARG A 320 -1.96 0.70 19.61
N GLY A 321 -2.30 -0.38 18.92
CA GLY A 321 -1.63 -1.68 19.03
C GLY A 321 -0.37 -1.88 18.20
N ILE A 322 -0.03 -0.92 17.31
CA ILE A 322 1.06 -0.98 16.33
C ILE A 322 0.86 -2.13 15.32
N ALA A 323 1.01 -3.38 15.74
CA ALA A 323 1.07 -4.53 14.85
C ALA A 323 -0.17 -5.45 14.89
N TYR A 324 -1.01 -5.34 15.91
CA TYR A 324 -2.23 -6.14 16.08
C TYR A 324 -3.48 -5.26 16.07
N PRO A 325 -4.61 -5.70 15.49
CA PRO A 325 -5.86 -4.95 15.50
C PRO A 325 -6.26 -4.49 16.90
N ASP A 326 -6.61 -3.21 17.02
CA ASP A 326 -7.05 -2.62 18.28
C ASP A 326 -8.34 -3.27 18.83
N SER A 327 -9.16 -3.85 17.95
CA SER A 327 -10.28 -4.73 18.31
C SER A 327 -10.68 -5.59 17.11
N ARG A 328 -11.48 -6.64 17.34
CA ARG A 328 -12.07 -7.46 16.27
C ARG A 328 -13.01 -6.63 15.39
N GLU A 329 -13.76 -5.71 15.98
CA GLU A 329 -14.70 -4.83 15.29
C GLU A 329 -13.99 -3.87 14.33
N MET A 330 -12.80 -3.36 14.70
CA MET A 330 -11.99 -2.55 13.79
C MET A 330 -11.54 -3.36 12.57
N ALA A 331 -11.13 -4.63 12.76
CA ALA A 331 -10.75 -5.51 11.66
C ALA A 331 -11.94 -5.83 10.74
N ILE A 332 -13.12 -6.10 11.30
CA ILE A 332 -14.36 -6.27 10.52
C ILE A 332 -14.66 -5.01 9.71
N HIS A 333 -14.60 -3.84 10.34
CA HIS A 333 -14.89 -2.57 9.68
C HIS A 333 -13.94 -2.29 8.52
N GLU A 334 -12.64 -2.55 8.71
CA GLU A 334 -11.61 -2.43 7.68
C GLU A 334 -11.90 -3.32 6.46
N ILE A 335 -12.22 -4.60 6.68
CA ILE A 335 -12.54 -5.54 5.61
C ILE A 335 -13.85 -5.13 4.92
N GLN A 336 -14.88 -4.74 5.69
CA GLN A 336 -16.15 -4.29 5.14
C GLN A 336 -15.97 -3.05 4.25
N LEU A 337 -15.16 -2.08 4.67
CA LEU A 337 -14.87 -0.89 3.86
C LEU A 337 -14.17 -1.24 2.53
N ALA A 338 -13.33 -2.28 2.50
CA ALA A 338 -12.73 -2.77 1.26
C ALA A 338 -13.79 -3.39 0.34
N LEU A 339 -14.67 -4.25 0.87
CA LEU A 339 -15.77 -4.85 0.13
C LEU A 339 -16.75 -3.79 -0.41
N ASP A 340 -17.11 -2.81 0.43
CA ASP A 340 -17.99 -1.69 0.07
C ASP A 340 -17.38 -0.80 -1.01
N ALA A 341 -16.05 -0.71 -1.08
CA ALA A 341 -15.32 -0.06 -2.16
C ALA A 341 -15.21 -0.92 -3.43
N GLY A 342 -15.75 -2.14 -3.43
CA GLY A 342 -15.79 -3.05 -4.57
C GLY A 342 -14.53 -3.88 -4.78
N PHE A 343 -13.65 -3.98 -3.79
CA PHE A 343 -12.50 -4.90 -3.83
C PHE A 343 -12.96 -6.33 -3.55
N ASN A 344 -12.33 -7.30 -4.23
CA ASN A 344 -12.52 -8.73 -3.98
C ASN A 344 -11.26 -9.41 -3.41
N MET A 345 -10.19 -8.63 -3.20
CA MET A 345 -8.93 -9.10 -2.67
C MET A 345 -8.26 -8.03 -1.80
N ILE A 346 -7.60 -8.44 -0.73
CA ILE A 346 -6.74 -7.58 0.09
C ILE A 346 -5.34 -8.21 0.10
N ARG A 347 -4.32 -7.43 -0.25
CA ARG A 347 -2.91 -7.86 -0.36
C ARG A 347 -2.11 -7.40 0.87
N PRO A 348 -1.83 -8.28 1.85
CA PRO A 348 -0.84 -8.03 2.89
C PRO A 348 0.55 -7.81 2.29
N TRP A 349 1.31 -6.93 2.92
CA TRP A 349 2.66 -6.58 2.45
C TRP A 349 3.66 -6.42 3.59
N ARG A 350 3.23 -5.86 4.73
CA ARG A 350 4.14 -5.55 5.84
C ARG A 350 4.57 -6.82 6.58
N LYS A 351 3.63 -7.72 6.81
CA LYS A 351 3.83 -8.93 7.60
C LYS A 351 2.68 -9.89 7.34
N PRO A 352 2.85 -11.19 7.64
CA PRO A 352 1.74 -12.11 7.76
C PRO A 352 0.65 -11.50 8.66
N PRO A 353 -0.60 -11.39 8.21
CA PRO A 353 -1.68 -10.90 9.06
C PRO A 353 -1.86 -11.80 10.30
N PRO A 354 -2.40 -11.26 11.39
CA PRO A 354 -2.81 -12.08 12.52
C PRO A 354 -3.84 -13.16 12.10
N PRO A 355 -3.81 -14.37 12.67
CA PRO A 355 -4.76 -15.44 12.33
C PRO A 355 -6.23 -15.01 12.39
N MET A 356 -6.61 -14.22 13.40
CA MET A 356 -7.97 -13.67 13.55
C MET A 356 -8.40 -12.81 12.36
N TRP A 357 -7.48 -12.07 11.74
CA TRP A 357 -7.79 -11.25 10.56
C TRP A 357 -8.04 -12.15 9.33
N LEU A 358 -7.28 -13.23 9.17
CA LEU A 358 -7.50 -14.23 8.12
C LEU A 358 -8.80 -15.01 8.32
N ASP A 359 -9.16 -15.33 9.57
CA ASP A 359 -10.47 -15.90 9.93
C ASP A 359 -11.62 -15.00 9.45
N LEU A 360 -11.49 -13.68 9.66
CA LEU A 360 -12.48 -12.71 9.15
C LEU A 360 -12.52 -12.69 7.63
N CYS A 361 -11.38 -12.79 6.94
CA CYS A 361 -11.37 -12.84 5.48
C CYS A 361 -12.04 -14.10 4.91
N ASP A 362 -11.84 -15.25 5.55
CA ASP A 362 -12.55 -16.49 5.23
C ASP A 362 -14.07 -16.32 5.39
N GLU A 363 -14.50 -15.74 6.52
CA GLU A 363 -15.92 -15.51 6.87
C GLU A 363 -16.63 -14.47 6.00
N MET A 364 -15.93 -13.39 5.66
CA MET A 364 -16.49 -12.24 4.95
C MET A 364 -16.37 -12.35 3.42
N GLY A 365 -15.68 -13.37 2.91
CA GLY A 365 -15.57 -13.59 1.47
C GLY A 365 -14.62 -12.63 0.77
N VAL A 366 -13.38 -12.52 1.23
CA VAL A 366 -12.36 -11.71 0.54
C VAL A 366 -11.10 -12.54 0.30
N LEU A 367 -10.56 -12.46 -0.92
CA LEU A 367 -9.31 -13.14 -1.27
C LEU A 367 -8.13 -12.43 -0.60
N THR A 368 -7.05 -13.17 -0.33
CA THR A 368 -5.80 -12.60 0.15
C THR A 368 -4.58 -13.31 -0.40
N VAL A 369 -3.42 -12.68 -0.25
CA VAL A 369 -2.12 -13.33 -0.46
C VAL A 369 -1.50 -13.67 0.89
N GLY A 370 -0.84 -14.82 0.96
CA GLY A 370 0.12 -15.08 2.03
C GLY A 370 1.41 -14.34 1.70
N SER A 371 1.69 -13.27 2.45
CA SER A 371 2.85 -12.40 2.25
C SER A 371 3.83 -12.48 3.41
N LEU A 372 5.12 -12.38 3.07
CA LEU A 372 6.23 -12.51 4.01
C LEU A 372 6.77 -11.13 4.41
N ALA A 373 7.32 -11.03 5.63
CA ALA A 373 7.85 -9.78 6.17
C ALA A 373 9.27 -9.44 5.68
N VAL A 374 9.55 -9.59 4.38
CA VAL A 374 10.88 -9.33 3.80
C VAL A 374 10.90 -7.99 3.06
N GLU A 375 11.51 -6.96 3.65
CA GLU A 375 11.58 -5.61 3.04
C GLU A 375 12.12 -5.64 1.59
N CYS A 376 11.53 -4.80 0.74
CA CYS A 376 11.64 -4.93 -0.71
C CYS A 376 12.85 -4.25 -1.35
N MET A 377 13.42 -3.19 -0.76
CA MET A 377 14.42 -2.37 -1.43
C MET A 377 15.85 -2.70 -1.02
N ASP A 378 16.33 -2.04 0.03
CA ASP A 378 17.74 -1.96 0.42
C ASP A 378 17.99 -2.73 1.73
N PHE A 379 16.94 -3.30 2.34
CA PHE A 379 16.96 -4.01 3.62
C PHE A 379 16.17 -5.32 3.56
N PRO A 380 16.41 -6.30 4.43
CA PRO A 380 17.48 -6.31 5.43
C PRO A 380 18.88 -6.31 4.80
N PHE A 381 19.86 -5.89 5.60
CA PHE A 381 21.26 -6.00 5.25
C PHE A 381 21.67 -7.46 5.11
N GLU A 382 22.54 -7.74 4.13
CA GLU A 382 22.99 -9.09 3.86
C GLU A 382 23.88 -9.58 5.00
N SER A 383 23.47 -10.70 5.61
CA SER A 383 24.22 -11.39 6.66
C SER A 383 24.23 -12.90 6.40
N ALA A 384 25.10 -13.64 7.09
CA ALA A 384 25.16 -15.10 6.98
C ALA A 384 23.88 -15.80 7.48
N ASN A 385 23.14 -15.16 8.40
CA ASN A 385 21.92 -15.71 8.98
C ASN A 385 20.67 -15.46 8.13
N LEU A 386 20.67 -14.38 7.34
CA LEU A 386 19.49 -13.92 6.61
C LEU A 386 18.82 -15.01 5.75
N PRO A 387 19.52 -15.85 4.96
CA PRO A 387 18.89 -16.92 4.20
C PRO A 387 18.09 -17.90 5.05
N ARG A 388 18.62 -18.27 6.22
CA ARG A 388 17.99 -19.21 7.15
C ARG A 388 16.76 -18.58 7.82
N TRP A 389 16.84 -17.30 8.19
CA TRP A 389 15.69 -16.58 8.75
C TRP A 389 14.57 -16.42 7.72
N VAL A 390 14.90 -16.09 6.47
CA VAL A 390 13.91 -16.02 5.37
C VAL A 390 13.26 -17.39 5.13
N GLU A 391 14.05 -18.47 5.07
CA GLU A 391 13.51 -19.82 4.91
C GLU A 391 12.55 -20.20 6.05
N ASN A 392 12.90 -19.88 7.29
CA ASN A 392 12.05 -20.13 8.45
C ASN A 392 10.72 -19.39 8.36
N GLU A 393 10.76 -18.08 8.05
CA GLU A 393 9.56 -17.26 7.88
C GLU A 393 8.64 -17.76 6.75
N VAL A 394 9.23 -18.19 5.62
CA VAL A 394 8.48 -18.82 4.51
C VAL A 394 7.80 -20.09 5.00
N ARG A 395 8.56 -20.99 5.62
CA ARG A 395 8.10 -22.31 6.04
C ARG A 395 6.95 -22.20 7.02
N GLU A 396 7.17 -21.48 8.11
CA GLU A 396 6.22 -21.42 9.22
C GLU A 396 4.97 -20.61 8.87
N SER A 397 5.08 -19.56 8.05
CA SER A 397 3.90 -18.82 7.55
C SER A 397 3.00 -19.71 6.69
N ILE A 398 3.60 -20.53 5.81
CA ILE A 398 2.82 -21.44 4.96
C ILE A 398 2.18 -22.55 5.79
N LEU A 399 2.93 -23.19 6.69
CA LEU A 399 2.39 -24.23 7.56
C LEU A 399 1.21 -23.71 8.40
N ARG A 400 1.32 -22.50 8.95
CA ARG A 400 0.27 -21.85 9.72
C ARG A 400 -1.00 -21.60 8.89
N ASP A 401 -0.86 -21.10 7.66
CA ASP A 401 -1.96 -20.51 6.92
C ASP A 401 -2.42 -21.32 5.68
N ARG A 402 -1.79 -22.44 5.33
CA ARG A 402 -2.16 -23.27 4.16
C ARG A 402 -3.53 -23.96 4.22
N ASN A 403 -4.27 -23.84 5.32
CA ASN A 403 -5.68 -24.28 5.37
C ASN A 403 -6.67 -23.11 5.24
N ARG A 404 -6.17 -21.86 5.22
CA ARG A 404 -7.00 -20.67 5.02
C ARG A 404 -7.56 -20.67 3.61
N THR A 405 -8.85 -20.39 3.51
CA THR A 405 -9.59 -20.46 2.24
C THR A 405 -9.35 -19.21 1.40
N CYS A 406 -9.32 -18.05 2.07
CA CYS A 406 -9.04 -16.75 1.50
C CYS A 406 -7.63 -16.64 0.92
N VAL A 407 -6.64 -17.39 1.43
CA VAL A 407 -5.26 -17.37 0.93
C VAL A 407 -5.19 -18.10 -0.41
N VAL A 408 -5.10 -17.33 -1.51
CA VAL A 408 -5.15 -17.86 -2.88
C VAL A 408 -3.81 -17.87 -3.60
N GLN A 409 -2.83 -17.15 -3.07
CA GLN A 409 -1.50 -17.01 -3.63
C GLN A 409 -0.48 -16.84 -2.50
N TRP A 410 0.69 -17.47 -2.62
CA TRP A 410 1.87 -17.15 -1.83
C TRP A 410 2.73 -16.13 -2.58
N GLU A 411 3.03 -15.02 -1.93
CA GLU A 411 3.92 -13.98 -2.46
C GLU A 411 5.20 -13.96 -1.61
N LEU A 412 6.32 -14.32 -2.24
CA LEU A 412 7.54 -14.62 -1.49
C LEU A 412 8.42 -13.38 -1.26
N PHE A 413 8.50 -12.51 -2.25
CA PHE A 413 9.35 -11.32 -2.20
C PHE A 413 8.70 -10.13 -2.90
N ASN A 414 9.19 -8.93 -2.62
CA ASN A 414 8.74 -7.68 -3.24
C ASN A 414 9.98 -6.87 -3.69
N GLU A 415 9.96 -6.28 -4.88
CA GLU A 415 10.97 -5.37 -5.48
C GLU A 415 12.47 -5.71 -5.34
N LEU A 416 12.86 -6.98 -5.37
CA LEU A 416 14.22 -7.40 -5.03
C LEU A 416 15.32 -6.74 -5.89
N LYS A 417 16.36 -6.23 -5.21
CA LYS A 417 17.58 -5.63 -5.81
C LYS A 417 18.88 -6.30 -5.35
N ARG A 418 18.79 -7.25 -4.42
CA ARG A 418 19.94 -7.79 -3.66
C ARG A 418 20.31 -9.19 -4.12
N PRO A 419 21.59 -9.46 -4.48
CA PRO A 419 22.02 -10.75 -4.97
C PRO A 419 21.72 -11.92 -4.02
N VAL A 420 21.88 -11.75 -2.69
CA VAL A 420 21.62 -12.83 -1.73
C VAL A 420 20.16 -13.28 -1.77
N LEU A 421 19.20 -12.34 -1.71
CA LEU A 421 17.78 -12.68 -1.77
C LEU A 421 17.34 -13.15 -3.17
N MET A 422 17.91 -12.61 -4.23
CA MET A 422 17.61 -13.08 -5.60
C MET A 422 17.97 -14.57 -5.79
N ARG A 423 18.96 -15.11 -5.06
CA ARG A 423 19.29 -16.54 -5.08
C ARG A 423 18.25 -17.41 -4.36
N LEU A 424 17.42 -16.81 -3.49
CA LEU A 424 16.39 -17.50 -2.73
C LEU A 424 15.06 -17.61 -3.49
N LEU A 425 14.84 -16.84 -4.57
CA LEU A 425 13.60 -16.86 -5.35
C LEU A 425 13.14 -18.29 -5.70
N HIS A 426 14.01 -19.06 -6.37
CA HIS A 426 13.65 -20.41 -6.79
C HIS A 426 13.60 -21.42 -5.63
N PRO A 427 14.60 -21.51 -4.72
CA PRO A 427 14.50 -22.39 -3.56
C PRO A 427 13.27 -22.16 -2.69
N MET A 428 12.88 -20.91 -2.45
CA MET A 428 11.69 -20.58 -1.65
C MET A 428 10.40 -20.89 -2.40
N ALA A 429 10.36 -20.73 -3.72
CA ALA A 429 9.23 -21.20 -4.53
C ALA A 429 9.05 -22.73 -4.46
N MET A 430 10.15 -23.49 -4.52
CA MET A 430 10.11 -24.95 -4.39
C MET A 430 9.72 -25.40 -2.98
N LEU A 431 10.23 -24.72 -1.95
CA LEU A 431 9.80 -24.94 -0.58
C LEU A 431 8.30 -24.68 -0.43
N SER A 432 7.82 -23.55 -0.93
CA SER A 432 6.40 -23.18 -0.88
C SER A 432 5.52 -24.20 -1.59
N ARG A 433 5.92 -24.64 -2.79
CA ARG A 433 5.22 -25.68 -3.56
C ARG A 433 5.19 -27.02 -2.83
N LYS A 434 6.25 -27.39 -2.10
CA LYS A 434 6.31 -28.61 -1.29
C LYS A 434 5.36 -28.55 -0.09
N LEU A 435 5.30 -27.39 0.58
CA LEU A 435 4.47 -27.19 1.78
C LEU A 435 2.99 -27.00 1.45
N ASP A 436 2.70 -26.39 0.30
CA ASP A 436 1.35 -26.15 -0.19
C ASP A 436 1.28 -26.31 -1.73
N PRO A 437 0.84 -27.47 -2.22
CA PRO A 437 0.75 -27.73 -3.64
C PRO A 437 -0.44 -27.03 -4.32
N THR A 438 -1.39 -26.45 -3.58
CA THR A 438 -2.70 -26.05 -4.16
C THR A 438 -2.80 -24.57 -4.51
N ARG A 439 -1.84 -23.74 -4.07
CA ARG A 439 -1.85 -22.28 -4.27
C ARG A 439 -0.99 -21.86 -5.44
N LEU A 440 -1.33 -20.71 -6.02
CA LEU A 440 -0.41 -19.95 -6.88
C LEU A 440 0.81 -19.50 -6.06
N ILE A 441 1.97 -19.38 -6.70
CA ILE A 441 3.17 -18.82 -6.07
C ILE A 441 3.72 -17.72 -6.98
N LEU A 442 3.78 -16.49 -6.46
CA LEU A 442 4.48 -15.36 -7.05
C LEU A 442 5.86 -15.26 -6.40
N ASP A 443 6.91 -15.43 -7.20
CA ASP A 443 8.28 -15.37 -6.67
C ASP A 443 8.68 -13.96 -6.23
N GLU A 444 8.38 -12.93 -7.04
CA GLU A 444 8.66 -11.54 -6.73
C GLU A 444 7.61 -10.59 -7.31
N SER A 445 7.03 -9.77 -6.43
CA SER A 445 6.12 -8.71 -6.83
C SER A 445 6.87 -7.45 -7.31
N GLY A 446 6.41 -6.89 -8.43
CA GLY A 446 6.94 -5.72 -9.13
C GLY A 446 7.91 -6.05 -10.28
N GLY A 447 8.37 -7.29 -10.35
CA GLY A 447 9.25 -7.78 -11.42
C GLY A 447 10.59 -7.04 -11.51
N TRP A 448 11.11 -6.49 -10.41
CA TRP A 448 12.31 -5.64 -10.39
C TRP A 448 13.60 -6.42 -10.58
N ALA A 449 13.61 -7.69 -10.20
CA ALA A 449 14.75 -8.59 -10.33
C ALA A 449 14.92 -9.02 -11.80
N GLN A 450 14.43 -10.21 -12.15
CA GLN A 450 14.54 -10.79 -13.51
C GLN A 450 13.17 -10.84 -14.23
N GLY A 451 12.23 -10.02 -13.79
CA GLY A 451 10.80 -10.13 -14.11
C GLY A 451 10.11 -11.15 -13.20
N ALA A 452 8.80 -11.01 -13.05
CA ALA A 452 8.00 -11.87 -12.17
C ALA A 452 7.68 -13.22 -12.82
N ASN A 453 7.62 -14.26 -11.99
CA ASN A 453 7.21 -15.60 -12.37
C ASN A 453 6.05 -16.06 -11.49
N MET A 454 5.10 -16.74 -12.13
CA MET A 454 3.95 -17.35 -11.45
C MET A 454 4.02 -18.86 -11.60
N PHE A 455 3.94 -19.60 -10.50
CA PHE A 455 3.83 -21.06 -10.50
C PHE A 455 2.37 -21.45 -10.29
N LEU A 456 1.80 -22.21 -11.22
CA LEU A 456 0.42 -22.68 -11.13
C LEU A 456 0.29 -23.79 -10.08
N PRO A 457 -0.91 -23.98 -9.46
CA PRO A 457 -1.13 -25.07 -8.51
C PRO A 457 -0.61 -26.40 -9.06
N TYR A 458 0.08 -27.16 -8.21
CA TYR A 458 0.71 -28.45 -8.50
C TYR A 458 1.87 -28.44 -9.52
N GLU A 459 2.20 -27.28 -10.09
CA GLU A 459 3.29 -27.14 -11.04
C GLU A 459 4.57 -26.60 -10.37
N SER A 460 5.72 -27.16 -10.77
CA SER A 460 7.05 -26.70 -10.36
C SER A 460 7.71 -25.80 -11.40
N GLU A 461 7.18 -25.77 -12.62
CA GLU A 461 7.66 -24.89 -13.69
C GLU A 461 6.88 -23.57 -13.66
N PRO A 462 7.55 -22.41 -13.69
CA PRO A 462 6.86 -21.13 -13.71
C PRO A 462 6.42 -20.73 -15.11
N MET A 463 5.33 -19.97 -15.18
CA MET A 463 5.01 -19.13 -16.33
C MET A 463 5.49 -17.69 -16.12
N LYS A 464 5.85 -17.00 -17.22
CA LYS A 464 6.16 -15.56 -17.18
C LYS A 464 4.90 -14.74 -16.98
N PHE A 465 5.00 -13.71 -16.15
CA PHE A 465 3.89 -12.86 -15.74
C PHE A 465 4.36 -11.40 -15.61
N ASN A 466 3.56 -10.44 -16.07
CA ASN A 466 3.87 -9.03 -15.84
C ASN A 466 3.23 -8.58 -14.52
N ASP A 467 4.04 -8.56 -13.45
CA ASP A 467 3.68 -7.90 -12.20
C ASP A 467 4.27 -6.48 -12.18
N ILE A 468 3.44 -5.46 -11.95
CA ILE A 468 3.79 -4.06 -12.27
C ILE A 468 3.52 -3.13 -11.08
N HIS A 469 4.57 -2.43 -10.65
CA HIS A 469 4.47 -1.30 -9.73
C HIS A 469 4.57 0.01 -10.50
N ASP A 470 3.54 0.86 -10.40
CA ASP A 470 3.58 2.19 -10.97
C ASP A 470 2.88 3.24 -10.09
N TYR A 471 3.63 4.32 -9.82
CA TYR A 471 3.17 5.49 -9.08
C TYR A 471 3.33 6.71 -9.99
N PRO A 472 2.36 6.94 -10.89
CA PRO A 472 2.46 8.02 -11.86
C PRO A 472 2.30 9.40 -11.22
N GLY A 473 1.79 9.47 -9.98
CA GLY A 473 1.59 10.73 -9.26
C GLY A 473 0.15 11.27 -9.42
N PRO A 474 -0.07 12.52 -9.00
CA PRO A 474 -1.42 13.09 -8.87
C PRO A 474 -2.08 13.42 -10.20
N GLN A 475 -1.31 13.62 -11.27
CA GLN A 475 -1.81 14.07 -12.56
C GLN A 475 -1.82 12.92 -13.56
N VAL A 476 -3.02 12.42 -13.86
CA VAL A 476 -3.26 11.41 -14.89
C VAL A 476 -3.54 12.12 -16.22
N SER A 477 -2.51 12.81 -16.73
CA SER A 477 -2.51 13.48 -18.02
C SER A 477 -2.73 12.49 -19.17
N GLU A 478 -2.95 13.00 -20.39
CA GLU A 478 -3.05 12.15 -21.59
C GLU A 478 -1.86 11.19 -21.71
N GLU A 479 -0.65 11.69 -21.49
CA GLU A 479 0.55 10.87 -21.62
C GLU A 479 0.56 9.71 -20.60
N VAL A 480 0.18 9.99 -19.34
CA VAL A 480 0.10 8.97 -18.29
C VAL A 480 -1.01 7.96 -18.57
N TYR A 481 -2.21 8.44 -18.90
CA TYR A 481 -3.35 7.59 -19.21
C TYR A 481 -3.07 6.63 -20.38
N ARG A 482 -2.45 7.16 -21.45
CA ARG A 482 -2.06 6.36 -22.61
C ARG A 482 -0.98 5.32 -22.28
N LYS A 483 -0.02 5.63 -21.41
CA LYS A 483 0.96 4.64 -20.92
C LYS A 483 0.27 3.48 -20.21
N LEU A 484 -0.69 3.76 -19.32
CA LEU A 484 -1.42 2.71 -18.59
C LEU A 484 -2.23 1.81 -19.54
N ILE A 485 -2.91 2.38 -20.53
CA ILE A 485 -3.67 1.61 -21.54
C ILE A 485 -2.76 0.79 -22.45
N LEU A 486 -1.54 1.27 -22.77
CA LEU A 486 -0.62 0.58 -23.68
C LEU A 486 0.32 -0.42 -22.98
N THR A 487 0.34 -0.42 -21.64
CA THR A 487 1.20 -1.31 -20.85
C THR A 487 0.85 -2.77 -21.13
N GLY A 488 1.86 -3.61 -21.40
CA GLY A 488 1.68 -5.01 -21.80
C GLY A 488 1.15 -5.22 -23.22
N LEU A 489 0.71 -4.17 -23.92
CA LEU A 489 0.36 -4.21 -25.35
C LEU A 489 1.54 -3.79 -26.24
N LYS A 490 2.37 -2.87 -25.77
CA LYS A 490 3.49 -2.29 -26.49
C LYS A 490 4.78 -2.39 -25.68
N THR A 491 5.90 -2.54 -26.38
CA THR A 491 7.22 -2.37 -25.77
C THR A 491 7.42 -0.91 -25.35
N HIS A 492 8.31 -0.68 -24.38
CA HIS A 492 8.72 0.68 -24.01
C HIS A 492 9.26 1.47 -25.22
N LYS A 493 10.00 0.81 -26.13
CA LYS A 493 10.53 1.44 -27.35
C LYS A 493 9.43 1.87 -28.32
N GLU A 494 8.39 1.05 -28.52
CA GLU A 494 7.25 1.42 -29.35
C GLU A 494 6.49 2.61 -28.76
N MET A 495 6.26 2.61 -27.43
CA MET A 495 5.63 3.75 -26.75
C MET A 495 6.45 5.03 -26.90
N GLN A 496 7.78 4.95 -26.82
CA GLN A 496 8.67 6.09 -27.08
C GLN A 496 8.58 6.58 -28.54
N ALA A 497 8.51 5.66 -29.52
CA ALA A 497 8.31 6.00 -30.92
C ALA A 497 6.94 6.66 -31.19
N MET A 498 5.94 6.40 -30.34
CA MET A 498 4.65 7.10 -30.34
C MET A 498 4.69 8.49 -29.67
N GLY A 499 5.87 8.94 -29.22
CA GLY A 499 6.06 10.24 -28.60
C GLY A 499 5.81 10.27 -27.09
N LEU A 500 5.56 9.13 -26.44
CA LEU A 500 5.44 9.04 -24.98
C LEU A 500 6.82 9.11 -24.35
N LYS A 501 7.02 10.01 -23.38
CA LYS A 501 8.33 10.33 -22.79
C LYS A 501 8.42 9.84 -21.34
N GLY A 502 9.56 10.08 -20.67
CA GLY A 502 9.75 9.78 -19.26
C GLY A 502 9.75 8.27 -18.92
N ARG A 503 9.54 7.96 -17.63
CA ARG A 503 9.47 6.57 -17.12
C ARG A 503 8.22 5.89 -17.67
N MET A 504 8.41 4.66 -18.13
CA MET A 504 7.32 3.76 -18.53
C MET A 504 6.86 2.92 -17.34
N PRO A 505 5.58 2.48 -17.29
CA PRO A 505 5.09 1.61 -16.24
C PRO A 505 5.86 0.28 -16.20
N GLY A 506 6.24 -0.13 -14.99
CA GLY A 506 7.04 -1.33 -14.73
C GLY A 506 8.47 -1.31 -15.29
N LYS A 507 9.32 -2.21 -14.80
CA LYS A 507 10.73 -2.30 -15.21
C LYS A 507 10.95 -3.34 -16.32
N ASN A 508 10.40 -4.54 -16.15
CA ASN A 508 10.63 -5.70 -17.02
C ASN A 508 9.33 -6.17 -17.70
N VAL A 509 8.51 -5.23 -18.19
CA VAL A 509 7.20 -5.54 -18.79
C VAL A 509 7.38 -6.13 -20.20
N ILE A 510 6.81 -7.32 -20.41
CA ILE A 510 6.90 -8.06 -21.68
C ILE A 510 5.55 -7.98 -22.42
N PRO A 511 5.49 -7.44 -23.65
CA PRO A 511 4.24 -7.37 -24.40
C PRO A 511 3.62 -8.74 -24.69
N GLY A 512 2.28 -8.82 -24.65
CA GLY A 512 1.52 -10.03 -24.96
C GLY A 512 1.32 -11.00 -23.78
N LEU A 513 2.02 -10.79 -22.67
CA LEU A 513 1.79 -11.50 -21.41
C LEU A 513 0.56 -10.95 -20.66
N MET A 514 0.01 -11.79 -19.79
CA MET A 514 -0.96 -11.36 -18.79
C MET A 514 -0.30 -10.36 -17.84
N SER A 515 -1.02 -9.29 -17.49
CA SER A 515 -0.48 -8.22 -16.64
C SER A 515 -1.37 -7.96 -15.43
N PHE A 516 -0.73 -7.64 -14.31
CA PHE A 516 -1.35 -7.24 -13.06
C PHE A 516 -0.58 -6.05 -12.48
N PHE A 517 -1.30 -4.97 -12.16
CA PHE A 517 -0.70 -3.81 -11.50
C PHE A 517 -0.75 -4.03 -9.99
N SER A 518 0.22 -4.74 -9.43
CA SER A 518 0.31 -5.10 -8.01
C SER A 518 0.58 -3.94 -7.06
N GLU A 519 1.00 -2.78 -7.59
CA GLU A 519 1.01 -1.50 -6.88
C GLU A 519 0.60 -0.38 -7.85
N LEU A 520 -0.51 0.29 -7.55
CA LEU A 520 -1.01 1.44 -8.32
C LEU A 520 -1.58 2.49 -7.37
N GLY A 521 -1.10 3.73 -7.44
CA GLY A 521 -1.70 4.81 -6.66
C GLY A 521 -0.91 6.10 -6.58
N TYR A 522 -1.49 7.02 -5.81
CA TYR A 522 -0.93 8.29 -5.36
C TYR A 522 -1.31 8.47 -3.87
N GLY A 523 -0.90 9.55 -3.21
CA GLY A 523 -1.22 9.78 -1.80
C GLY A 523 -1.58 11.21 -1.44
N SER A 524 -2.33 11.36 -0.36
CA SER A 524 -2.73 12.62 0.30
C SER A 524 -2.68 12.45 1.81
N LEU A 525 -2.53 13.53 2.58
CA LEU A 525 -2.62 13.47 4.03
C LEU A 525 -4.00 12.95 4.50
N PRO A 526 -4.06 12.27 5.66
CA PRO A 526 -5.32 12.14 6.39
C PRO A 526 -5.79 13.53 6.85
N ASP A 527 -7.02 13.63 7.34
CA ASP A 527 -7.44 14.83 8.09
C ASP A 527 -6.64 14.88 9.40
N LEU A 528 -5.48 15.55 9.36
CA LEU A 528 -4.53 15.59 10.48
C LEU A 528 -5.19 16.17 11.73
N VAL A 529 -6.07 17.16 11.58
CA VAL A 529 -6.73 17.85 12.70
C VAL A 529 -7.66 16.90 13.44
N ASP A 530 -8.57 16.23 12.72
CA ASP A 530 -9.50 15.27 13.34
C ASP A 530 -8.79 14.00 13.81
N ASN A 531 -7.79 13.51 13.06
CA ASN A 531 -6.99 12.34 13.46
C ASN A 531 -6.23 12.60 14.75
N ASN A 532 -5.59 13.78 14.88
CA ASN A 532 -4.74 14.10 16.01
C ASN A 532 -5.53 14.37 17.28
N ARG A 533 -6.76 14.89 17.16
CA ARG A 533 -7.70 14.92 18.29
C ARG A 533 -7.91 13.52 18.87
N ARG A 534 -8.13 12.51 18.01
CA ARG A 534 -8.28 11.11 18.46
C ARG A 534 -6.99 10.52 19.00
N PHE A 535 -5.84 10.82 18.40
CA PHE A 535 -4.55 10.40 18.96
C PHE A 535 -4.28 11.00 20.34
N ALA A 536 -4.70 12.24 20.60
CA ALA A 536 -4.59 12.85 21.91
C ALA A 536 -5.55 12.23 22.94
N GLU A 537 -6.74 11.79 22.52
CA GLU A 537 -7.77 11.20 23.40
C GLU A 537 -7.53 9.70 23.67
N GLU A 538 -7.17 8.93 22.64
CA GLU A 538 -7.17 7.47 22.65
C GLU A 538 -5.80 6.84 22.32
N GLY A 539 -4.85 7.62 21.79
CA GLY A 539 -3.54 7.14 21.37
C GLY A 539 -2.59 6.83 22.54
N ASN A 540 -1.60 5.97 22.29
CA ASN A 540 -0.49 5.78 23.22
C ASN A 540 0.60 6.82 22.94
N PRO A 541 1.01 7.68 23.90
CA PRO A 541 1.98 8.76 23.66
C PRO A 541 3.40 8.28 23.36
N LEU A 542 3.71 7.01 23.63
CA LEU A 542 4.99 6.38 23.30
C LEU A 542 4.98 5.73 21.91
N ALA A 543 3.80 5.35 21.41
CA ALA A 543 3.68 4.67 20.13
C ALA A 543 4.13 5.58 18.98
N PRO A 544 4.93 5.08 18.01
CA PRO A 544 5.40 5.87 16.88
C PRO A 544 4.28 6.61 16.13
N ALA A 545 3.15 5.93 15.89
CA ALA A 545 1.97 6.51 15.23
C ALA A 545 1.55 7.84 15.84
N THR A 546 1.27 7.87 17.14
CA THR A 546 0.92 9.07 17.88
C THR A 546 1.98 10.16 17.73
N VAL A 547 3.26 9.81 17.92
CA VAL A 547 4.37 10.77 17.92
C VAL A 547 4.52 11.47 16.58
N TYR A 548 4.56 10.72 15.48
CA TYR A 548 4.78 11.34 14.17
C TYR A 548 3.54 12.11 13.68
N HIS A 549 2.33 11.66 14.03
CA HIS A 549 1.08 12.32 13.62
C HIS A 549 0.95 13.71 14.24
N LEU A 550 1.21 13.82 15.55
CA LEU A 550 1.21 15.11 16.27
C LEU A 550 2.28 16.05 15.71
N ARG A 551 3.52 15.54 15.53
CA ARG A 551 4.61 16.32 14.93
C ARG A 551 4.26 16.81 13.52
N MET A 552 3.60 16.00 12.72
CA MET A 552 3.24 16.36 11.34
C MET A 552 2.26 17.53 11.28
N GLU A 553 1.22 17.53 12.12
CA GLU A 553 0.30 18.67 12.17
C GLU A 553 1.04 19.96 12.51
N ASP A 554 1.88 19.94 13.55
CA ASP A 554 2.66 21.10 13.95
C ASP A 554 3.60 21.58 12.83
N ASN A 555 4.33 20.64 12.20
CA ASN A 555 5.25 20.94 11.11
C ASN A 555 4.53 21.52 9.89
N TYR A 556 3.34 21.00 9.53
CA TYR A 556 2.56 21.54 8.41
C TYR A 556 2.01 22.93 8.71
N ARG A 557 1.49 23.18 9.92
CA ARG A 557 1.05 24.53 10.33
C ARG A 557 2.20 25.53 10.26
N GLN A 558 3.39 25.13 10.73
CA GLN A 558 4.59 25.97 10.67
C GLN A 558 5.04 26.21 9.22
N ALA A 559 5.09 25.16 8.39
CA ALA A 559 5.50 25.27 6.99
C ALA A 559 4.55 26.17 6.18
N LEU A 560 3.23 26.03 6.34
CA LEU A 560 2.24 26.90 5.69
C LEU A 560 2.46 28.37 6.07
N LYS A 561 2.67 28.66 7.35
CA LYS A 561 2.92 30.03 7.85
C LYS A 561 4.26 30.61 7.40
N GLN A 562 5.34 29.81 7.46
CA GLN A 562 6.69 30.26 7.11
C GLN A 562 6.85 30.49 5.59
N SER A 563 6.11 29.74 4.78
CA SER A 563 6.09 29.89 3.33
C SER A 563 5.16 31.00 2.84
N GLY A 564 4.20 31.43 3.67
CA GLY A 564 3.11 32.34 3.27
C GLY A 564 1.94 31.62 2.59
N LEU A 565 2.00 30.30 2.44
CA LEU A 565 0.93 29.47 1.84
C LEU A 565 -0.32 29.40 2.73
N ASP A 566 -0.22 29.79 4.00
CA ASP A 566 -1.37 30.00 4.89
C ASP A 566 -2.32 31.10 4.40
N ALA A 567 -1.85 32.00 3.53
CA ALA A 567 -2.72 32.94 2.84
C ALA A 567 -3.73 32.23 1.93
N ILE A 568 -3.38 31.07 1.36
CA ILE A 568 -4.27 30.24 0.53
C ILE A 568 -5.07 29.27 1.40
N TYR A 569 -4.39 28.62 2.35
CA TYR A 569 -4.98 27.63 3.27
C TYR A 569 -4.75 28.02 4.72
N PRO A 570 -5.55 28.94 5.29
CA PRO A 570 -5.45 29.30 6.70
C PRO A 570 -5.93 28.16 7.62
N ASP A 571 -6.77 27.27 7.10
CA ASP A 571 -7.23 26.05 7.77
C ASP A 571 -6.54 24.80 7.21
N LEU A 572 -5.71 24.17 8.04
CA LEU A 572 -5.02 22.92 7.70
C LEU A 572 -6.02 21.79 7.40
N ARG A 573 -7.20 21.78 8.03
CA ARG A 573 -8.20 20.74 7.74
C ARG A 573 -8.67 20.85 6.29
N GLN A 574 -9.03 22.05 5.84
CA GLN A 574 -9.41 22.27 4.45
C GLN A 574 -8.29 21.91 3.46
N PHE A 575 -7.02 22.19 3.81
CA PHE A 575 -5.87 21.75 3.03
C PHE A 575 -5.85 20.21 2.86
N CYS A 576 -5.97 19.45 3.95
CA CYS A 576 -6.00 17.99 3.88
C CYS A 576 -7.17 17.46 3.03
N LEU A 577 -8.36 18.06 3.16
CA LEU A 577 -9.56 17.63 2.42
C LEU A 577 -9.45 17.92 0.92
N ASP A 578 -8.93 19.08 0.53
CA ASP A 578 -8.74 19.43 -0.89
C ASP A 578 -7.66 18.56 -1.54
N GLU A 579 -6.60 18.23 -0.79
CA GLU A 579 -5.57 17.30 -1.27
C GLU A 579 -6.14 15.89 -1.52
N GLN A 580 -7.07 15.45 -0.67
CA GLN A 580 -7.80 14.18 -0.86
C GLN A 580 -8.65 14.18 -2.14
N VAL A 581 -9.14 15.33 -2.61
CA VAL A 581 -9.83 15.42 -3.91
C VAL A 581 -8.85 15.16 -5.06
N VAL A 582 -7.64 15.73 -5.01
CA VAL A 582 -6.59 15.45 -6.01
C VAL A 582 -6.24 13.97 -6.04
N HIS A 583 -6.09 13.36 -4.86
CA HIS A 583 -5.80 11.93 -4.75
C HIS A 583 -6.93 11.04 -5.27
N GLY A 584 -8.20 11.31 -4.90
CA GLY A 584 -9.33 10.54 -5.41
C GLY A 584 -9.49 10.62 -6.92
N ARG A 585 -9.27 11.80 -7.52
CA ARG A 585 -9.27 11.97 -8.99
C ARG A 585 -8.16 11.15 -9.65
N ALA A 586 -6.94 11.20 -9.10
CA ALA A 586 -5.81 10.45 -9.63
C ALA A 586 -6.10 8.93 -9.61
N ASN A 587 -6.51 8.39 -8.46
CA ASN A 587 -6.82 6.96 -8.31
C ASN A 587 -7.96 6.53 -9.24
N LYS A 588 -9.05 7.29 -9.30
CA LYS A 588 -10.17 7.00 -10.20
C LYS A 588 -9.71 6.87 -11.65
N LEU A 589 -8.96 7.86 -12.16
CA LEU A 589 -8.48 7.86 -13.55
C LEU A 589 -7.46 6.75 -13.82
N MET A 590 -6.59 6.43 -12.85
CA MET A 590 -5.66 5.30 -12.96
C MET A 590 -6.41 3.98 -13.06
N ILE A 591 -7.39 3.74 -12.18
CA ILE A 591 -8.21 2.52 -12.17
C ILE A 591 -9.00 2.38 -13.47
N GLU A 592 -9.63 3.46 -13.93
CA GLU A 592 -10.33 3.46 -15.22
C GLU A 592 -9.39 3.11 -16.38
N ALA A 593 -8.18 3.67 -16.42
CA ALA A 593 -7.19 3.38 -17.46
C ALA A 593 -6.79 1.90 -17.49
N VAL A 594 -6.44 1.32 -16.33
CA VAL A 594 -6.00 -0.08 -16.25
C VAL A 594 -7.14 -1.05 -16.52
N ARG A 595 -8.38 -0.72 -16.14
CA ARG A 595 -9.57 -1.53 -16.48
C ARG A 595 -9.94 -1.45 -17.96
N CYS A 596 -9.56 -0.38 -18.66
CA CYS A 596 -9.67 -0.25 -20.10
C CYS A 596 -8.52 -0.93 -20.87
N ASN A 597 -7.58 -1.59 -20.20
CA ASN A 597 -6.48 -2.32 -20.84
C ASN A 597 -6.80 -3.84 -20.94
N PRO A 598 -6.91 -4.42 -22.15
CA PRO A 598 -7.29 -5.82 -22.32
C PRO A 598 -6.24 -6.84 -21.84
N ARG A 599 -4.99 -6.41 -21.61
CA ARG A 599 -3.91 -7.28 -21.06
C ARG A 599 -3.88 -7.29 -19.54
N VAL A 600 -4.48 -6.30 -18.90
CA VAL A 600 -4.58 -6.22 -17.45
C VAL A 600 -5.72 -7.12 -16.99
N LYS A 601 -5.45 -7.93 -15.95
CA LYS A 601 -6.41 -8.86 -15.33
C LYS A 601 -6.64 -8.61 -13.85
N GLY A 602 -6.02 -7.56 -13.36
CA GLY A 602 -6.29 -7.00 -12.06
C GLY A 602 -5.32 -5.88 -11.72
N TYR A 603 -5.61 -5.23 -10.60
CA TYR A 603 -4.75 -4.22 -10.00
C TYR A 603 -4.88 -4.28 -8.48
N CYS A 604 -3.92 -3.70 -7.78
CA CYS A 604 -3.93 -3.48 -6.36
C CYS A 604 -3.73 -1.99 -6.07
N VAL A 605 -4.75 -1.36 -5.49
CA VAL A 605 -4.66 0.03 -5.08
C VAL A 605 -3.76 0.11 -3.86
N HIS A 606 -2.73 0.94 -3.96
CA HIS A 606 -1.86 1.27 -2.85
C HIS A 606 -2.39 2.58 -2.24
N ALA A 607 -3.10 2.55 -1.10
CA ALA A 607 -3.37 1.42 -0.18
C ALA A 607 -4.74 1.50 0.52
N LEU A 608 -5.20 0.42 1.18
CA LEU A 608 -6.47 0.46 1.93
C LEU A 608 -6.39 1.43 3.10
N THR A 609 -5.46 1.21 4.03
CA THR A 609 -5.17 2.09 5.16
C THR A 609 -3.83 2.80 4.94
N GLY A 610 -3.72 4.03 5.45
CA GLY A 610 -2.43 4.70 5.53
C GLY A 610 -1.51 3.96 6.50
N GLY A 611 -0.22 3.87 6.16
CA GLY A 611 0.81 3.28 7.01
C GLY A 611 1.81 4.32 7.52
N ASP A 612 2.79 3.90 8.31
CA ASP A 612 3.91 4.77 8.68
C ASP A 612 4.80 5.07 7.47
N TRP A 613 5.09 4.11 6.59
CA TRP A 613 5.86 4.30 5.35
C TRP A 613 5.04 4.89 4.19
N ILE A 614 3.73 4.67 4.21
CA ILE A 614 2.82 4.94 3.08
C ILE A 614 1.60 5.77 3.48
N MET A 615 1.74 6.60 4.50
CA MET A 615 0.64 7.36 5.10
C MET A 615 -0.26 8.08 4.10
N GLY A 616 0.35 8.62 3.04
CA GLY A 616 -0.38 9.32 2.01
C GLY A 616 -1.34 8.43 1.22
N ALA A 617 -0.95 7.18 0.97
CA ALA A 617 -1.59 6.31 -0.01
C ALA A 617 -2.93 5.71 0.44
N GLY A 618 -3.23 5.72 1.74
CA GLY A 618 -4.46 5.13 2.27
C GLY A 618 -5.73 5.71 1.64
N LEU A 619 -6.71 4.84 1.34
CA LEU A 619 -8.13 5.19 1.16
C LEU A 619 -8.77 5.54 2.51
N LEU A 620 -8.27 4.93 3.58
CA LEU A 620 -8.65 5.12 4.96
C LEU A 620 -7.47 5.70 5.75
N ASP A 621 -7.76 6.48 6.79
CA ASP A 621 -6.76 6.85 7.79
C ASP A 621 -6.46 5.70 8.78
N LEU A 622 -5.55 5.91 9.74
CA LEU A 622 -5.21 4.88 10.73
C LEU A 622 -6.37 4.52 11.66
N TRP A 623 -7.36 5.38 11.79
CA TRP A 623 -8.56 5.13 12.57
C TRP A 623 -9.67 4.45 11.75
N ARG A 624 -9.36 4.08 10.49
CA ARG A 624 -10.26 3.46 9.50
C ARG A 624 -11.39 4.39 9.06
N ASN A 625 -11.22 5.71 9.20
CA ASN A 625 -12.15 6.66 8.59
C ASN A 625 -11.85 6.78 7.08
N PRO A 626 -12.88 6.74 6.21
CA PRO A 626 -12.71 7.01 4.78
C PRO A 626 -12.18 8.41 4.49
N LYS A 627 -11.16 8.52 3.65
CA LYS A 627 -10.63 9.79 3.16
C LYS A 627 -11.48 10.32 2.01
N THR A 628 -12.57 11.00 2.36
CA THR A 628 -13.46 11.75 1.47
C THR A 628 -13.57 11.20 0.04
N TYR A 629 -13.15 11.96 -0.97
CA TYR A 629 -13.25 11.59 -2.37
C TYR A 629 -12.23 10.51 -2.80
N VAL A 630 -11.19 10.25 -2.01
CA VAL A 630 -10.28 9.13 -2.27
C VAL A 630 -11.05 7.81 -2.23
N TYR A 631 -11.83 7.62 -1.18
CA TYR A 631 -12.65 6.43 -1.00
C TYR A 631 -13.78 6.36 -2.04
N GLU A 632 -14.56 7.45 -2.18
CA GLU A 632 -15.70 7.48 -3.10
C GLU A 632 -15.29 7.40 -4.58
N GLY A 633 -14.20 8.06 -4.97
CA GLY A 633 -13.65 8.00 -6.32
C GLY A 633 -13.18 6.59 -6.70
N THR A 634 -12.52 5.92 -5.76
CA THR A 634 -12.11 4.51 -5.90
C THR A 634 -13.31 3.59 -6.00
N LYS A 635 -14.29 3.73 -5.11
CA LYS A 635 -15.54 2.97 -5.13
C LYS A 635 -16.31 3.12 -6.43
N ALA A 636 -16.37 4.33 -6.98
CA ALA A 636 -16.97 4.60 -8.29
C ALA A 636 -16.19 3.91 -9.42
N ALA A 637 -14.86 3.91 -9.37
CA ALA A 637 -14.00 3.27 -10.36
C ALA A 637 -14.02 1.74 -10.29
N ASN A 638 -14.45 1.16 -9.16
CA ASN A 638 -14.49 -0.29 -8.91
C ASN A 638 -15.82 -0.96 -9.27
N GLN A 639 -16.82 -0.19 -9.68
CA GLN A 639 -18.15 -0.71 -10.02
C GLN A 639 -18.05 -1.83 -11.08
N PRO A 640 -18.89 -2.88 -11.02
CA PRO A 640 -18.86 -3.98 -12.00
C PRO A 640 -19.06 -3.51 -13.45
N ARG A 641 -19.73 -2.37 -13.63
CA ARG A 641 -19.89 -1.67 -14.91
C ARG A 641 -19.43 -0.23 -14.78
N ILE A 642 -18.48 0.18 -15.60
CA ILE A 642 -18.04 1.58 -15.71
C ILE A 642 -18.08 2.06 -17.16
N ALA A 643 -18.33 3.36 -17.32
CA ALA A 643 -18.16 4.08 -18.58
C ALA A 643 -17.01 5.07 -18.41
N SER A 644 -15.79 4.66 -18.72
CA SER A 644 -14.62 5.53 -18.70
C SER A 644 -14.75 6.57 -19.80
N VAL A 645 -14.66 7.85 -19.45
CA VAL A 645 -14.81 8.98 -20.38
C VAL A 645 -13.55 9.84 -20.37
N ARG A 646 -13.07 10.23 -21.55
CA ARG A 646 -11.92 11.11 -21.73
C ARG A 646 -12.18 12.16 -22.78
N VAL A 647 -11.53 13.32 -22.63
CA VAL A 647 -11.50 14.41 -23.59
C VAL A 647 -10.05 14.70 -23.98
N TRP A 648 -9.78 14.77 -25.29
CA TRP A 648 -8.44 14.90 -25.85
C TRP A 648 -8.34 16.12 -26.81
N PRO A 649 -7.47 17.11 -26.55
CA PRO A 649 -6.76 17.33 -25.28
C PRO A 649 -7.74 17.75 -24.17
N ARG A 650 -7.29 17.75 -22.92
CA ARG A 650 -8.08 18.21 -21.77
C ARG A 650 -8.16 19.75 -21.67
N ASN A 651 -7.04 20.42 -21.91
CA ASN A 651 -6.99 21.87 -22.11
C ASN A 651 -7.07 22.14 -23.62
N VAL A 652 -8.17 22.73 -24.06
CA VAL A 652 -8.56 22.82 -25.47
C VAL A 652 -8.38 24.23 -25.97
N TYR A 653 -7.68 24.38 -27.10
CA TYR A 653 -7.76 25.60 -27.89
C TYR A 653 -9.10 25.59 -28.63
N ALA A 654 -9.96 26.60 -28.40
CA ALA A 654 -11.31 26.64 -28.95
C ALA A 654 -11.35 26.36 -30.46
N GLU A 655 -10.39 26.90 -31.22
CA GLU A 655 -10.31 26.75 -32.68
C GLU A 655 -9.84 25.37 -33.17
N LYS A 656 -9.27 24.53 -32.29
CA LYS A 656 -8.74 23.21 -32.66
C LYS A 656 -9.73 22.07 -32.42
N GLY A 657 -10.77 22.28 -31.61
CA GLY A 657 -11.68 21.22 -31.21
C GLY A 657 -11.07 20.25 -30.19
N ALA A 658 -11.89 19.31 -29.74
CA ALA A 658 -11.47 18.21 -28.89
C ALA A 658 -12.10 16.90 -29.35
N LYS A 659 -11.59 15.76 -28.88
CA LYS A 659 -12.21 14.44 -29.10
C LYS A 659 -12.73 13.88 -27.79
N ILE A 660 -13.98 13.44 -27.77
CA ILE A 660 -14.58 12.70 -26.66
C ILE A 660 -14.50 11.21 -26.97
N GLU A 661 -14.02 10.43 -26.02
CA GLU A 661 -14.02 8.96 -26.09
C GLU A 661 -14.69 8.37 -24.86
N VAL A 662 -15.54 7.36 -25.06
CA VAL A 662 -16.16 6.59 -23.98
C VAL A 662 -15.93 5.11 -24.20
N ALA A 663 -15.24 4.49 -23.24
CA ALA A 663 -15.02 3.05 -23.17
C ALA A 663 -15.84 2.43 -22.03
N GLY A 664 -16.52 1.34 -22.34
CA GLY A 664 -17.26 0.53 -21.37
C GLY A 664 -16.39 -0.59 -20.84
N VAL A 665 -16.45 -0.83 -19.53
CA VAL A 665 -15.92 -2.06 -18.90
C VAL A 665 -17.07 -2.74 -18.16
N ASN A 666 -17.26 -4.04 -18.40
CA ASN A 666 -18.37 -4.81 -17.84
C ASN A 666 -17.91 -6.19 -17.38
N GLU A 667 -18.04 -6.43 -16.08
CA GLU A 667 -17.74 -7.72 -15.43
C GLU A 667 -18.97 -8.64 -15.38
N LEU A 668 -20.15 -8.11 -15.69
CA LEU A 668 -21.44 -8.81 -15.65
C LEU A 668 -21.88 -9.24 -17.06
N ASP A 669 -23.13 -9.70 -17.16
CA ASP A 669 -23.77 -10.01 -18.44
C ASP A 669 -23.84 -8.81 -19.37
N VAL A 670 -23.97 -9.11 -20.67
CA VAL A 670 -24.11 -8.12 -21.75
C VAL A 670 -25.33 -7.23 -21.47
N VAL A 671 -25.14 -5.92 -21.56
CA VAL A 671 -26.24 -4.95 -21.42
C VAL A 671 -26.41 -4.13 -22.69
N ARG A 672 -27.64 -4.12 -23.20
CA ARG A 672 -28.06 -3.29 -24.34
C ARG A 672 -28.88 -2.13 -23.84
N GLY A 673 -28.62 -0.94 -24.38
CA GLY A 673 -29.24 0.26 -23.88
C GLY A 673 -29.03 1.47 -24.78
N ARG A 674 -29.19 2.64 -24.16
CA ARG A 674 -28.95 3.94 -24.78
C ARG A 674 -27.93 4.68 -23.94
N LEU A 675 -26.80 5.01 -24.53
CA LEU A 675 -25.82 5.92 -23.95
C LEU A 675 -26.27 7.35 -24.22
N LYS A 676 -26.33 8.17 -23.17
CA LYS A 676 -26.50 9.62 -23.24
C LYS A 676 -25.15 10.25 -22.92
N VAL A 677 -24.68 11.15 -23.77
CA VAL A 677 -23.47 11.96 -23.57
C VAL A 677 -23.89 13.42 -23.61
N GLU A 678 -23.67 14.15 -22.53
CA GLU A 678 -23.95 15.58 -22.42
C GLU A 678 -22.68 16.35 -22.05
N ILE A 679 -22.54 17.55 -22.58
CA ILE A 679 -21.55 18.52 -22.12
C ILE A 679 -22.29 19.63 -21.42
N VAL A 680 -21.92 19.85 -20.16
CA VAL A 680 -22.58 20.79 -19.26
C VAL A 680 -21.58 21.87 -18.87
N ALA A 681 -21.95 23.14 -19.05
CA ALA A 681 -21.18 24.28 -18.58
C ALA A 681 -21.32 24.46 -17.06
N GLU A 682 -20.50 25.31 -16.45
CA GLU A 682 -20.55 25.59 -15.00
C GLU A 682 -21.91 26.14 -14.52
N ASP A 683 -22.61 26.90 -15.37
CA ASP A 683 -23.95 27.42 -15.08
C ASP A 683 -25.07 26.36 -15.17
N GLY A 684 -24.71 25.12 -15.52
CA GLY A 684 -25.62 23.99 -15.68
C GLY A 684 -26.25 23.88 -17.07
N SER A 685 -25.96 24.80 -17.99
CA SER A 685 -26.47 24.73 -19.36
C SER A 685 -25.84 23.58 -20.14
N VAL A 686 -26.66 22.90 -20.96
CA VAL A 686 -26.20 21.79 -21.81
C VAL A 686 -25.86 22.33 -23.19
N VAL A 687 -24.57 22.30 -23.55
CA VAL A 687 -24.06 22.83 -24.84
C VAL A 687 -23.95 21.75 -25.91
N PHE A 688 -23.95 20.48 -25.51
CA PHE A 688 -23.97 19.32 -26.40
C PHE A 688 -24.75 18.19 -25.75
N SER A 689 -25.57 17.49 -26.53
CA SER A 689 -26.28 16.29 -26.07
C SER A 689 -26.46 15.31 -27.23
N LYS A 690 -25.93 14.10 -27.07
CA LYS A 690 -26.11 13.02 -28.03
C LYS A 690 -26.60 11.76 -27.33
N LYS A 691 -27.43 11.00 -28.03
CA LYS A 691 -27.90 9.68 -27.61
C LYS A 691 -27.51 8.65 -28.64
N ALA A 692 -26.84 7.60 -28.22
CA ALA A 692 -26.44 6.48 -29.07
C ALA A 692 -27.09 5.18 -28.56
N LYS A 693 -27.45 4.28 -29.47
CA LYS A 693 -27.69 2.89 -29.08
C LYS A 693 -26.33 2.29 -28.75
N SER A 694 -26.23 1.63 -27.61
CA SER A 694 -24.97 1.05 -27.16
C SER A 694 -25.19 -0.36 -26.63
N GLU A 695 -24.19 -1.19 -26.86
CA GLU A 695 -24.08 -2.54 -26.31
C GLU A 695 -22.76 -2.62 -25.56
N MET A 696 -22.84 -2.92 -24.27
CA MET A 696 -21.68 -3.14 -23.43
C MET A 696 -21.53 -4.64 -23.23
N THR A 697 -20.63 -5.26 -24.02
CA THR A 697 -20.29 -6.69 -23.94
C THR A 697 -19.52 -6.99 -22.66
N LYS A 698 -19.37 -8.27 -22.28
CA LYS A 698 -18.47 -8.65 -21.18
C LYS A 698 -17.03 -8.30 -21.57
N GLY A 699 -16.27 -7.70 -20.66
CA GLY A 699 -14.95 -7.12 -20.93
C GLY A 699 -15.01 -5.65 -21.33
N ILE A 700 -14.20 -5.26 -22.31
CA ILE A 700 -14.03 -3.86 -22.74
C ILE A 700 -14.76 -3.64 -24.07
N ALA A 701 -15.55 -2.56 -24.19
CA ALA A 701 -16.28 -2.19 -25.40
C ALA A 701 -16.16 -0.69 -25.70
N PRO A 702 -15.83 -0.27 -26.93
CA PRO A 702 -15.96 1.14 -27.32
C PRO A 702 -17.45 1.50 -27.38
N LEU A 703 -17.87 2.55 -26.66
CA LEU A 703 -19.29 2.93 -26.59
C LEU A 703 -19.61 4.18 -27.41
N PHE A 704 -18.65 5.11 -27.51
CA PHE A 704 -18.84 6.39 -28.17
C PHE A 704 -17.50 7.05 -28.49
N GLU A 705 -17.45 7.70 -29.64
CA GLU A 705 -16.37 8.60 -30.05
C GLU A 705 -16.99 9.75 -30.84
N GLU A 706 -16.58 10.99 -30.56
CA GLU A 706 -17.06 12.17 -31.29
C GLU A 706 -15.97 13.25 -31.33
N GLN A 707 -15.81 13.89 -32.49
CA GLN A 707 -15.08 15.15 -32.60
C GLN A 707 -16.00 16.30 -32.17
N LEU A 708 -15.56 17.06 -31.19
CA LEU A 708 -16.24 18.20 -30.62
C LEU A 708 -15.73 19.49 -31.28
N ASP A 709 -16.64 20.22 -31.91
CA ASP A 709 -16.41 21.61 -32.29
C ASP A 709 -16.50 22.49 -31.03
N THR A 710 -15.40 23.15 -30.70
CA THR A 710 -15.26 24.01 -29.52
C THR A 710 -15.16 25.49 -29.88
N GLY A 711 -15.36 25.88 -31.15
CA GLY A 711 -15.07 27.24 -31.62
C GLY A 711 -15.88 28.34 -30.92
N ASN A 712 -17.07 27.99 -30.39
CA ASN A 712 -17.94 28.91 -29.65
C ASN A 712 -17.96 28.64 -28.13
N LEU A 713 -17.10 27.75 -27.63
CA LEU A 713 -17.03 27.39 -26.22
C LEU A 713 -15.91 28.16 -25.51
N LYS A 714 -16.11 28.47 -24.23
CA LYS A 714 -15.16 29.21 -23.38
C LYS A 714 -15.40 28.89 -21.91
N GLY A 715 -14.36 28.50 -21.18
CA GLY A 715 -14.41 28.16 -19.76
C GLY A 715 -14.43 26.65 -19.50
N THR A 716 -14.82 26.27 -18.29
CA THR A 716 -14.82 24.87 -17.83
C THR A 716 -16.13 24.17 -18.20
N TYR A 717 -16.01 22.93 -18.65
CA TYR A 717 -17.13 22.08 -19.03
C TYR A 717 -16.97 20.68 -18.45
N THR A 718 -18.10 20.01 -18.19
CA THR A 718 -18.13 18.62 -17.75
C THR A 718 -18.85 17.75 -18.77
N VAL A 719 -18.15 16.73 -19.29
CA VAL A 719 -18.78 15.66 -20.05
C VAL A 719 -19.43 14.70 -19.06
N LYS A 720 -20.75 14.52 -19.15
CA LYS A 720 -21.52 13.54 -18.37
C LYS A 720 -21.97 12.41 -19.28
N VAL A 721 -21.67 11.18 -18.89
CA VAL A 721 -22.07 9.98 -19.63
C VAL A 721 -23.00 9.13 -18.77
N GLN A 722 -24.07 8.62 -19.37
CA GLN A 722 -25.03 7.74 -18.71
C GLN A 722 -25.50 6.65 -19.67
N LEU A 723 -25.22 5.39 -19.35
CA LEU A 723 -25.78 4.24 -20.05
C LEU A 723 -27.04 3.77 -19.32
N THR A 724 -28.18 3.85 -20.01
CA THR A 724 -29.46 3.37 -19.52
C THR A 724 -29.86 2.09 -20.26
N ALA A 725 -30.09 1.00 -19.51
CA ALA A 725 -30.54 -0.27 -20.07
C ALA A 725 -31.94 -0.15 -20.69
N LYS A 726 -32.33 -1.13 -21.53
CA LYS A 726 -33.67 -1.15 -22.16
C LYS A 726 -34.84 -1.04 -21.16
N GLY A 727 -34.67 -1.53 -19.94
CA GLY A 727 -35.66 -1.45 -18.86
C GLY A 727 -35.70 -0.11 -18.10
N GLY A 728 -34.91 0.89 -18.50
CA GLY A 728 -34.89 2.23 -17.90
C GLY A 728 -33.89 2.42 -16.75
N ALA A 729 -33.27 1.36 -16.23
CA ALA A 729 -32.25 1.47 -15.18
C ALA A 729 -30.94 2.05 -15.72
N VAL A 730 -30.33 2.97 -14.96
CA VAL A 730 -28.95 3.44 -15.21
C VAL A 730 -27.99 2.35 -14.75
N VAL A 731 -27.16 1.86 -15.66
CA VAL A 731 -26.24 0.74 -15.38
C VAL A 731 -24.78 1.15 -15.34
N ALA A 732 -24.45 2.33 -15.86
CA ALA A 732 -23.14 2.97 -15.73
C ALA A 732 -23.32 4.47 -15.95
N ALA A 733 -22.63 5.27 -15.15
CA ALA A 733 -22.54 6.71 -15.34
C ALA A 733 -21.15 7.19 -14.93
N ASN A 734 -20.68 8.26 -15.56
CA ASN A 734 -19.42 8.88 -15.22
C ASN A 734 -19.37 10.33 -15.70
N GLU A 735 -18.36 11.07 -15.24
CA GLU A 735 -18.14 12.42 -15.68
C GLU A 735 -16.65 12.76 -15.73
N TYR A 736 -16.30 13.71 -16.62
CA TYR A 736 -14.96 14.20 -16.81
C TYR A 736 -14.97 15.69 -17.17
N ALA A 737 -14.22 16.49 -16.43
CA ALA A 737 -14.10 17.93 -16.64
C ALA A 737 -12.95 18.26 -17.60
N PHE A 738 -13.15 19.26 -18.46
CA PHE A 738 -12.17 19.79 -19.41
C PHE A 738 -12.38 21.29 -19.60
N ASP A 739 -11.38 21.96 -20.14
CA ASP A 739 -11.31 23.42 -20.18
C ASP A 739 -11.11 23.91 -21.62
N VAL A 740 -11.90 24.90 -22.05
CA VAL A 740 -11.80 25.49 -23.40
C VAL A 740 -11.35 26.93 -23.30
N PHE A 741 -10.28 27.26 -24.03
CA PHE A 741 -9.66 28.57 -24.08
C PHE A 741 -9.94 29.22 -25.43
N ALA A 742 -10.71 30.30 -25.41
CA ALA A 742 -11.00 31.09 -26.60
C ALA A 742 -9.78 31.91 -27.04
N THR A 743 -9.71 32.25 -28.33
CA THR A 743 -8.58 33.01 -28.91
C THR A 743 -8.36 34.35 -28.20
N ASP A 744 -9.40 34.98 -27.66
CA ASP A 744 -9.32 36.24 -26.91
C ASP A 744 -8.67 36.11 -25.53
N GLN A 745 -8.53 34.88 -25.00
CA GLN A 745 -7.80 34.59 -23.75
C GLN A 745 -6.31 34.32 -24.00
N LEU A 746 -5.91 34.02 -25.24
CA LEU A 746 -4.53 33.76 -25.63
C LEU A 746 -3.87 35.04 -26.12
N VAL A 747 -3.90 36.07 -25.28
CA VAL A 747 -3.37 37.40 -25.60
C VAL A 747 -1.85 37.32 -25.73
N VAL A 748 -1.34 37.72 -26.90
CA VAL A 748 0.10 37.83 -27.14
C VAL A 748 0.55 39.24 -26.75
N PRO A 749 1.54 39.38 -25.85
CA PRO A 749 2.03 40.68 -25.41
C PRO A 749 2.69 41.42 -26.58
N GLY A 750 2.47 42.73 -26.67
CA GLY A 750 3.10 43.60 -27.67
C GLY A 750 4.56 43.97 -27.34
N GLN A 751 5.01 43.66 -26.13
CA GLN A 751 6.35 43.94 -25.64
C GLN A 751 7.38 43.07 -26.34
N ARG A 752 8.54 43.66 -26.65
CA ARG A 752 9.71 42.90 -27.11
C ARG A 752 10.44 42.29 -25.92
N ILE A 753 11.11 41.17 -26.13
CA ILE A 753 11.94 40.51 -25.11
C ILE A 753 13.35 40.23 -25.63
N ALA A 754 14.31 40.07 -24.73
CA ALA A 754 15.59 39.47 -25.05
C ALA A 754 15.57 37.99 -24.66
N ILE A 755 16.36 37.15 -25.34
CA ILE A 755 16.44 35.72 -25.03
C ILE A 755 17.88 35.21 -24.94
N HIS A 756 18.11 34.29 -24.01
CA HIS A 756 19.21 33.34 -24.04
C HIS A 756 18.64 31.95 -24.31
N ASP A 757 18.67 31.56 -25.59
CA ASP A 757 18.09 30.30 -26.07
C ASP A 757 19.05 29.52 -26.99
N PRO A 758 20.10 28.91 -26.41
CA PRO A 758 21.14 28.22 -27.18
C PRO A 758 20.66 26.86 -27.73
N TRP A 759 19.63 26.24 -27.13
CA TRP A 759 19.02 24.99 -27.63
C TRP A 759 17.83 25.20 -28.58
N ASN A 760 17.47 26.45 -28.87
CA ASN A 760 16.38 26.79 -29.78
C ASN A 760 15.01 26.26 -29.29
N ASP A 761 14.78 26.29 -27.99
CA ASP A 761 13.54 25.84 -27.35
C ASP A 761 12.42 26.91 -27.41
N LEU A 762 12.77 28.20 -27.35
CA LEU A 762 11.81 29.33 -27.32
C LEU A 762 11.59 29.94 -28.70
N LYS A 763 12.67 30.12 -29.49
CA LYS A 763 12.61 30.79 -30.80
C LYS A 763 11.50 30.27 -31.73
N PRO A 764 11.21 28.95 -31.85
CA PRO A 764 10.14 28.47 -32.71
C PRO A 764 8.76 28.99 -32.30
N PHE A 765 8.47 28.98 -30.99
CA PHE A 765 7.21 29.48 -30.46
C PHE A 765 7.10 31.00 -30.65
N LEU A 766 8.13 31.76 -30.27
CA LEU A 766 8.13 33.22 -30.37
C LEU A 766 7.86 33.70 -31.81
N LYS A 767 8.52 33.09 -32.81
CA LYS A 767 8.28 33.40 -34.22
C LYS A 767 6.85 33.10 -34.64
N LYS A 768 6.28 31.97 -34.21
CA LYS A 768 4.92 31.57 -34.55
C LYS A 768 3.87 32.46 -33.88
N ALA A 769 4.10 32.86 -32.63
CA ALA A 769 3.24 33.74 -31.87
C ALA A 769 3.36 35.21 -32.29
N GLY A 770 4.39 35.58 -33.06
CA GLY A 770 4.64 36.98 -33.46
C GLY A 770 5.24 37.84 -32.36
N ILE A 771 5.84 37.23 -31.33
CA ILE A 771 6.51 37.94 -30.23
C ILE A 771 7.88 38.41 -30.73
N GLY A 772 8.11 39.72 -30.74
CA GLY A 772 9.38 40.30 -31.14
C GLY A 772 10.49 39.99 -30.12
N PHE A 773 11.62 39.46 -30.58
CA PHE A 773 12.74 39.15 -29.70
C PHE A 773 14.11 39.49 -30.30
N GLU A 774 15.09 39.67 -29.41
CA GLU A 774 16.52 39.75 -29.75
C GLU A 774 17.35 38.78 -28.92
N VAL A 775 18.57 38.48 -29.39
CA VAL A 775 19.50 37.63 -28.63
C VAL A 775 20.22 38.49 -27.60
N PHE A 776 20.17 38.06 -26.34
CA PHE A 776 20.82 38.76 -25.23
C PHE A 776 22.32 38.96 -25.47
N ASN A 777 22.79 40.15 -25.15
CA ASN A 777 24.20 40.49 -24.98
C ASN A 777 24.33 41.66 -23.99
N MET A 778 25.53 42.04 -23.60
CA MET A 778 25.76 43.11 -22.62
C MET A 778 25.32 44.52 -23.04
N THR A 779 24.91 44.73 -24.30
CA THR A 779 24.32 45.99 -24.78
C THR A 779 22.80 45.97 -24.89
N THR A 780 22.16 44.86 -24.52
CA THR A 780 20.69 44.74 -24.44
C THR A 780 20.12 45.81 -23.51
N ASP A 781 19.05 46.47 -23.96
CA ASP A 781 18.35 47.51 -23.19
C ASP A 781 17.85 46.95 -21.85
N PRO A 782 18.22 47.54 -20.69
CA PRO A 782 17.75 47.11 -19.37
C PRO A 782 16.23 47.05 -19.20
N SER A 783 15.46 47.79 -20.01
CA SER A 783 13.98 47.69 -19.98
C SER A 783 13.43 46.42 -20.63
N LEU A 784 14.23 45.69 -21.42
CA LEU A 784 13.82 44.43 -22.04
C LEU A 784 14.08 43.27 -21.08
N PRO A 785 13.04 42.51 -20.66
CA PRO A 785 13.27 41.33 -19.85
C PRO A 785 13.98 40.24 -20.67
N VAL A 786 14.92 39.55 -20.04
CA VAL A 786 15.73 38.49 -20.67
C VAL A 786 15.20 37.12 -20.28
N PHE A 787 14.70 36.33 -21.24
CA PHE A 787 14.20 34.98 -21.01
C PHE A 787 15.28 33.93 -21.30
N VAL A 788 15.56 33.11 -20.29
CA VAL A 788 16.59 32.06 -20.31
C VAL A 788 15.90 30.71 -20.43
N SER A 789 16.08 30.05 -21.57
CA SER A 789 15.38 28.77 -21.84
C SER A 789 15.93 27.62 -21.00
N ARG A 790 17.25 27.55 -20.77
CA ARG A 790 17.90 26.54 -19.93
C ARG A 790 19.04 27.11 -19.10
N THR A 791 19.33 26.46 -17.97
CA THR A 791 20.41 26.83 -17.03
C THR A 791 21.58 25.86 -17.12
N GLU A 792 22.00 25.57 -18.35
CA GLU A 792 23.11 24.66 -18.66
C GLU A 792 24.15 25.39 -19.53
N ALA A 793 25.41 24.97 -19.43
CA ALA A 793 26.51 25.47 -20.25
C ALA A 793 27.57 24.37 -20.44
N LYS A 794 27.98 24.14 -21.69
CA LYS A 794 29.03 23.20 -22.07
C LYS A 794 30.36 23.92 -22.30
N THR A 795 30.35 25.12 -22.88
CA THR A 795 31.56 25.88 -23.22
C THR A 795 31.89 26.97 -22.20
N LYS A 796 33.10 27.54 -22.26
CA LYS A 796 33.50 28.66 -21.39
C LYS A 796 32.72 29.92 -21.74
N GLU A 797 32.46 30.10 -23.03
CA GLU A 797 31.70 31.21 -23.60
C GLU A 797 30.24 31.15 -23.12
N GLU A 798 29.61 29.98 -23.14
CA GLU A 798 28.26 29.77 -22.60
C GLU A 798 28.21 30.07 -21.09
N ARG A 799 29.24 29.69 -20.32
CA ARG A 799 29.34 30.02 -18.88
C ARG A 799 29.47 31.53 -18.63
N MET A 800 30.18 32.25 -19.50
CA MET A 800 30.32 33.69 -19.37
C MET A 800 28.97 34.41 -19.50
N VAL A 801 28.10 33.94 -20.39
CA VAL A 801 26.76 34.53 -20.57
C VAL A 801 25.95 34.49 -19.27
N PHE A 802 26.06 33.45 -18.45
CA PHE A 802 25.36 33.43 -17.15
C PHE A 802 25.91 34.44 -16.14
N SER A 803 27.22 34.73 -16.20
CA SER A 803 27.82 35.80 -15.38
C SER A 803 27.33 37.18 -15.85
N GLU A 804 27.20 37.35 -17.17
CA GLU A 804 26.65 38.55 -17.80
C GLU A 804 25.16 38.75 -17.47
N LEU A 805 24.34 37.70 -17.53
CA LEU A 805 22.94 37.72 -17.11
C LEU A 805 22.78 38.13 -15.64
N ALA A 806 23.63 37.59 -14.75
CA ALA A 806 23.63 37.96 -13.34
C ALA A 806 24.04 39.43 -13.13
N ALA A 807 25.00 39.93 -13.91
CA ALA A 807 25.39 41.35 -13.87
C ALA A 807 24.27 42.25 -14.41
N PHE A 808 23.63 41.86 -15.50
CA PHE A 808 22.49 42.56 -16.09
C PHE A 808 21.33 42.70 -15.08
N ALA A 809 20.98 41.61 -14.39
CA ALA A 809 19.97 41.65 -13.33
C ALA A 809 20.37 42.61 -12.20
N LYS A 810 21.63 42.56 -11.75
CA LYS A 810 22.13 43.45 -10.68
C LYS A 810 22.05 44.93 -11.03
N CYS A 811 22.13 45.29 -12.30
CA CYS A 811 22.08 46.66 -12.80
C CYS A 811 20.66 47.13 -13.21
N GLY A 812 19.61 46.54 -12.64
CA GLY A 812 18.22 46.98 -12.87
C GLY A 812 17.43 46.15 -13.88
N GLY A 813 18.08 45.21 -14.58
CA GLY A 813 17.42 44.34 -15.55
C GLY A 813 16.52 43.28 -14.90
N THR A 814 15.55 42.75 -15.68
CA THR A 814 14.74 41.59 -15.28
C THR A 814 15.17 40.35 -16.07
N VAL A 815 15.46 39.24 -15.38
CA VAL A 815 15.82 37.95 -16.03
C VAL A 815 14.84 36.86 -15.62
N VAL A 816 14.26 36.16 -16.60
CA VAL A 816 13.29 35.08 -16.40
C VAL A 816 13.92 33.74 -16.74
N TYR A 817 14.05 32.85 -15.77
CA TYR A 817 14.60 31.51 -15.94
C TYR A 817 13.49 30.48 -16.04
N LEU A 818 13.37 29.83 -17.20
CA LEU A 818 12.30 28.86 -17.50
C LEU A 818 12.77 27.39 -17.48
N GLY A 819 14.08 27.16 -17.50
CA GLY A 819 14.71 25.83 -17.65
C GLY A 819 14.73 24.96 -16.40
N GLY A 820 13.71 25.09 -15.54
CA GLY A 820 13.61 24.34 -14.30
C GLY A 820 12.92 22.97 -14.43
N GLY A 821 12.04 22.78 -15.44
CA GLY A 821 11.26 21.55 -15.60
C GLY A 821 11.88 20.50 -16.53
N GLY A 822 11.50 19.22 -16.35
CA GLY A 822 11.66 18.18 -17.37
C GLY A 822 12.59 16.99 -17.06
N GLU A 823 13.48 17.09 -16.06
CA GLU A 823 14.28 15.94 -15.62
C GLU A 823 13.62 15.20 -14.46
N ARG A 824 13.36 13.90 -14.66
CA ARG A 824 12.84 13.04 -13.59
C ARG A 824 13.99 12.47 -12.77
N TYR A 825 14.05 12.83 -11.49
CA TYR A 825 14.98 12.25 -10.54
C TYR A 825 14.39 11.02 -9.85
N GLY A 826 15.25 10.07 -9.51
CA GLY A 826 14.84 8.92 -8.71
C GLY A 826 14.47 9.38 -7.30
N TRP A 827 13.41 8.81 -6.74
CA TRP A 827 13.03 9.08 -5.36
C TRP A 827 14.17 8.71 -4.38
N GLY A 828 14.37 9.51 -3.34
CA GLY A 828 15.49 9.37 -2.39
C GLY A 828 16.86 9.66 -2.99
N LYS A 829 16.94 10.32 -4.15
CA LYS A 829 18.21 10.79 -4.73
C LYS A 829 18.35 12.30 -4.64
N PRO A 830 19.58 12.83 -4.59
CA PRO A 830 19.84 14.26 -4.72
C PRO A 830 19.25 14.80 -6.02
N VAL A 831 18.51 15.90 -5.89
CA VAL A 831 18.11 16.73 -7.01
C VAL A 831 19.17 17.81 -7.13
N PRO A 832 19.88 17.93 -8.27
CA PRO A 832 20.87 18.99 -8.44
C PRO A 832 20.17 20.35 -8.48
N VAL A 833 20.84 21.35 -7.91
CA VAL A 833 20.47 22.75 -8.10
C VAL A 833 20.78 23.13 -9.55
N PRO A 834 19.90 23.87 -10.25
CA PRO A 834 20.21 24.33 -11.59
C PRO A 834 21.49 25.19 -11.58
N ALA A 835 22.44 24.84 -12.45
CA ALA A 835 23.86 25.18 -12.25
C ALA A 835 24.19 26.68 -12.30
N TYR A 836 23.33 27.49 -12.94
CA TYR A 836 23.59 28.90 -13.21
C TYR A 836 22.42 29.81 -12.82
N LEU A 837 21.84 29.57 -11.64
CA LEU A 837 20.90 30.52 -11.03
C LEU A 837 21.66 31.69 -10.37
N PRO A 838 21.10 32.91 -10.41
CA PRO A 838 21.72 34.09 -9.82
C PRO A 838 21.56 34.16 -8.29
N VAL A 839 20.90 33.17 -7.69
CA VAL A 839 20.58 33.09 -6.27
C VAL A 839 21.08 31.76 -5.70
N LYS A 840 21.48 31.76 -4.43
CA LYS A 840 21.87 30.53 -3.73
C LYS A 840 20.60 29.86 -3.19
N CYS A 841 20.27 28.69 -3.72
CA CYS A 841 19.12 27.89 -3.29
C CYS A 841 19.46 26.40 -3.25
N GLY A 842 18.64 25.62 -2.55
CA GLY A 842 18.57 24.16 -2.68
C GLY A 842 17.45 23.74 -3.62
N THR A 843 17.30 22.43 -3.83
CA THR A 843 16.16 21.85 -4.58
C THR A 843 15.60 20.63 -3.89
N LYS A 844 14.30 20.40 -4.09
CA LYS A 844 13.59 19.18 -3.70
C LYS A 844 12.87 18.59 -4.90
N LEU A 845 12.69 17.28 -4.90
CA LEU A 845 11.77 16.62 -5.83
C LEU A 845 10.36 17.13 -5.51
N ALA A 846 9.62 17.58 -6.51
CA ALA A 846 8.30 18.18 -6.30
C ALA A 846 7.16 17.29 -6.81
N ARG A 847 7.46 16.17 -7.48
CA ARG A 847 6.41 15.20 -7.87
C ARG A 847 6.15 14.17 -6.78
N GLY A 848 4.96 14.21 -6.19
CA GLY A 848 4.51 13.23 -5.21
C GLY A 848 4.23 11.84 -5.80
N THR A 849 4.29 10.82 -4.94
CA THR A 849 3.95 9.41 -5.23
C THR A 849 2.93 8.92 -4.20
N TRP A 850 3.18 7.82 -3.47
CA TRP A 850 2.44 7.48 -2.25
C TRP A 850 2.65 8.51 -1.13
N ALA A 851 3.73 9.29 -1.20
CA ALA A 851 3.93 10.48 -0.37
C ALA A 851 3.43 11.72 -1.14
N PRO A 852 2.45 12.46 -0.60
CA PRO A 852 1.94 13.65 -1.26
C PRO A 852 3.02 14.73 -1.39
N ILE A 853 2.96 15.45 -2.50
CA ILE A 853 3.58 16.76 -2.63
C ILE A 853 2.53 17.66 -3.30
N THR A 854 2.13 18.70 -2.58
CA THR A 854 1.03 19.58 -2.97
C THR A 854 1.60 20.84 -3.57
N HIS A 855 1.12 21.23 -4.76
CA HIS A 855 1.47 22.49 -5.41
C HIS A 855 0.35 23.50 -5.26
N LEU A 856 0.68 24.76 -4.98
CA LEU A 856 -0.26 25.84 -4.72
C LEU A 856 0.10 27.09 -5.52
N VAL A 857 -0.92 27.86 -5.87
CA VAL A 857 -0.80 29.09 -6.67
C VAL A 857 -1.37 30.26 -5.89
N HIS A 858 -0.56 31.30 -5.66
CA HIS A 858 -1.04 32.58 -5.14
C HIS A 858 -1.77 33.37 -6.21
N ASP A 859 -2.62 34.30 -5.78
CA ASP A 859 -3.15 35.30 -6.70
C ASP A 859 -2.04 36.24 -7.14
N HIS A 860 -1.66 36.17 -8.42
CA HIS A 860 -0.52 36.89 -8.96
C HIS A 860 -0.68 37.11 -10.48
N PRO A 861 -0.23 38.25 -11.04
CA PRO A 861 -0.37 38.56 -12.47
C PRO A 861 0.13 37.47 -13.43
N ILE A 862 1.18 36.73 -13.07
CA ILE A 862 1.71 35.59 -13.85
C ILE A 862 0.64 34.52 -14.13
N PHE A 863 -0.34 34.35 -13.24
CA PHE A 863 -1.43 33.38 -13.37
C PHE A 863 -2.77 34.03 -13.72
N ALA A 864 -2.79 35.29 -14.15
CA ALA A 864 -4.02 35.99 -14.54
C ALA A 864 -4.79 35.21 -15.62
N GLY A 865 -6.10 35.07 -15.43
CA GLY A 865 -6.99 34.31 -16.31
C GLY A 865 -7.00 32.79 -16.06
N LEU A 866 -6.30 32.31 -15.03
CA LEU A 866 -6.29 30.91 -14.59
C LEU A 866 -6.73 30.81 -13.11
N PRO A 867 -7.11 29.63 -12.61
CA PRO A 867 -7.47 29.46 -11.20
C PRO A 867 -6.30 29.78 -10.26
N THR A 868 -6.44 30.80 -9.43
CA THR A 868 -5.47 31.17 -8.38
C THR A 868 -6.05 30.93 -7.00
N HIS A 869 -5.23 31.11 -5.96
CA HIS A 869 -5.63 30.91 -4.57
C HIS A 869 -6.17 29.49 -4.32
N CYS A 870 -5.51 28.50 -4.92
CA CYS A 870 -5.91 27.11 -4.85
C CYS A 870 -4.70 26.18 -5.03
N MET A 871 -4.91 24.89 -4.76
CA MET A 871 -3.99 23.85 -5.24
C MET A 871 -3.96 23.83 -6.77
N MET A 872 -2.82 23.50 -7.37
CA MET A 872 -2.74 23.31 -8.82
C MET A 872 -3.55 22.07 -9.23
N GLY A 873 -4.82 22.25 -9.51
CA GLY A 873 -5.71 21.17 -9.95
C GLY A 873 -5.43 20.68 -11.37
N SER A 874 -6.38 19.94 -11.92
CA SER A 874 -6.19 19.21 -13.16
C SER A 874 -6.04 20.11 -14.41
N ILE A 875 -6.46 21.38 -14.37
CA ILE A 875 -6.17 22.37 -15.43
C ILE A 875 -4.65 22.59 -15.60
N TYR A 876 -3.87 22.36 -14.56
CA TYR A 876 -2.41 22.50 -14.56
C TYR A 876 -1.67 21.17 -14.85
N GLU A 877 -2.37 20.09 -15.19
CA GLU A 877 -1.85 18.71 -15.20
C GLU A 877 -0.56 18.49 -16.03
N ASN A 878 -0.35 19.30 -17.07
CA ASN A 878 0.81 19.18 -17.95
C ASN A 878 2.03 19.98 -17.47
N ILE A 879 1.83 21.08 -16.75
CA ILE A 879 2.88 22.07 -16.50
C ILE A 879 3.48 22.04 -15.09
N TRP A 880 2.99 21.15 -14.23
CA TRP A 880 3.50 20.95 -12.87
C TRP A 880 5.03 20.85 -12.82
N ALA A 881 5.61 21.45 -11.78
CA ALA A 881 7.03 21.38 -11.55
C ALA A 881 7.45 19.97 -11.10
N GLU A 882 8.48 19.40 -11.72
CA GLU A 882 9.05 18.11 -11.28
C GLU A 882 10.05 18.30 -10.10
N ARG A 883 10.53 19.53 -9.90
CA ARG A 883 11.38 19.96 -8.78
C ARG A 883 10.98 21.36 -8.32
N THR A 884 11.27 21.68 -7.06
CA THR A 884 10.99 23.00 -6.47
C THR A 884 12.25 23.60 -5.85
N LEU A 885 12.34 24.94 -5.79
CA LEU A 885 13.49 25.65 -5.25
C LEU A 885 13.32 25.89 -3.74
N VAL A 886 14.26 25.42 -2.92
CA VAL A 886 14.23 25.64 -1.47
C VAL A 886 15.15 26.80 -1.10
N GLY A 887 14.62 27.77 -0.36
CA GLY A 887 15.41 28.92 0.11
C GLY A 887 15.86 29.86 -1.01
N ALA A 888 15.12 29.96 -2.12
CA ALA A 888 15.41 30.92 -3.19
C ALA A 888 15.30 32.39 -2.75
N GLY A 889 14.58 32.66 -1.65
CA GLY A 889 14.24 34.01 -1.20
C GLY A 889 13.20 34.67 -2.11
N GLY A 890 12.92 35.95 -1.87
CA GLY A 890 11.95 36.72 -2.65
C GLY A 890 10.49 36.30 -2.41
N GLU A 891 9.62 36.69 -3.33
CA GLU A 891 8.18 36.38 -3.32
C GLU A 891 7.95 34.99 -3.93
N MET A 892 7.23 34.13 -3.21
CA MET A 892 6.77 32.84 -3.71
C MET A 892 5.44 33.04 -4.44
N VAL A 893 5.45 32.93 -5.77
CA VAL A 893 4.26 33.09 -6.61
C VAL A 893 3.47 31.77 -6.72
N ALA A 894 4.21 30.67 -6.83
CA ALA A 894 3.67 29.31 -6.73
C ALA A 894 4.67 28.46 -5.95
N GLY A 895 4.17 27.54 -5.14
CA GLY A 895 4.99 26.76 -4.23
C GLY A 895 4.53 25.34 -4.05
N ALA A 896 5.45 24.51 -3.58
CA ALA A 896 5.20 23.12 -3.23
C ALA A 896 5.45 22.88 -1.74
N ILE A 897 4.64 22.02 -1.12
CA ILE A 897 4.79 21.57 0.26
C ILE A 897 4.73 20.04 0.31
N GLY A 898 5.58 19.43 1.14
CA GLY A 898 5.66 17.99 1.31
C GLY A 898 6.48 17.62 2.54
N PHE A 899 6.85 16.35 2.69
CA PHE A 899 7.70 15.88 3.77
C PHE A 899 8.76 14.90 3.29
N ASP A 900 9.83 14.76 4.07
CA ASP A 900 10.94 13.85 3.77
C ASP A 900 10.72 12.44 4.35
N TRP A 901 11.49 11.47 3.84
CA TRP A 901 11.65 10.14 4.46
C TRP A 901 13.10 9.85 4.85
N PHE A 902 14.01 10.65 4.32
CA PHE A 902 15.45 10.48 4.42
C PHE A 902 16.06 11.82 4.82
N PRO A 903 16.44 11.99 6.10
CA PRO A 903 17.30 13.08 6.52
C PRO A 903 18.52 13.12 5.62
N GLU A 904 18.83 14.30 5.08
CA GLU A 904 20.03 14.53 4.24
C GLU A 904 20.14 13.57 3.03
N LEU A 905 19.03 12.92 2.64
CA LEU A 905 19.00 11.86 1.61
C LEU A 905 19.84 10.61 1.96
N ASP A 906 20.21 10.44 3.23
CA ASP A 906 20.87 9.22 3.70
C ASP A 906 19.82 8.12 3.95
N LYS A 907 19.83 7.12 3.08
CA LYS A 907 18.95 5.95 3.18
C LYS A 907 19.14 5.15 4.47
N ARG A 908 20.31 5.23 5.11
CA ARG A 908 20.62 4.58 6.39
C ARG A 908 20.01 5.32 7.58
N ARG A 909 19.75 6.62 7.44
CA ARG A 909 19.11 7.47 8.46
C ARG A 909 17.61 7.62 8.25
N ARG A 910 16.98 6.70 7.51
CA ARG A 910 15.55 6.74 7.18
C ARG A 910 14.70 6.91 8.45
N HIS A 911 13.64 7.71 8.37
CA HIS A 911 12.67 7.82 9.45
C HIS A 911 11.85 6.53 9.55
N TYR A 912 12.29 5.60 10.39
CA TYR A 912 11.60 4.33 10.59
C TYR A 912 10.29 4.52 11.39
N TYR A 913 10.21 5.59 12.19
CA TYR A 913 9.02 5.99 12.93
C TYR A 913 8.04 6.82 12.11
N GLY A 914 7.90 6.61 10.80
CA GLY A 914 7.00 7.39 9.95
C GLY A 914 7.66 8.57 9.23
N PRO A 915 6.91 9.57 8.73
CA PRO A 915 7.44 10.67 7.93
C PRO A 915 8.56 11.45 8.62
N GLY A 916 9.29 12.23 7.84
CA GLY A 916 10.30 13.16 8.30
C GLY A 916 9.80 14.58 8.45
N ASP A 917 10.72 15.52 8.33
CA ASP A 917 10.42 16.95 8.41
C ASP A 917 9.59 17.41 7.20
N THR A 918 8.65 18.31 7.46
CA THR A 918 7.90 19.00 6.41
C THR A 918 8.78 20.07 5.80
N TRP A 919 8.81 20.15 4.48
CA TRP A 919 9.54 21.13 3.72
C TRP A 919 8.61 21.87 2.76
N TYR A 920 9.03 23.05 2.34
CA TYR A 920 8.37 23.82 1.29
C TYR A 920 9.40 24.41 0.31
N GLY A 921 8.95 24.74 -0.89
CA GLY A 921 9.78 25.35 -1.93
C GLY A 921 8.95 26.16 -2.91
N SER A 922 9.64 26.95 -3.74
CA SER A 922 9.03 27.78 -4.78
C SER A 922 9.14 27.12 -6.14
N ASP A 923 7.98 26.88 -6.77
CA ASP A 923 7.90 26.48 -8.17
C ASP A 923 8.02 27.68 -9.09
N VAL A 924 7.53 28.84 -8.65
CA VAL A 924 7.76 30.14 -9.26
C VAL A 924 8.13 31.14 -8.17
N ALA A 925 9.30 31.76 -8.27
CA ALA A 925 9.77 32.79 -7.34
C ALA A 925 10.13 34.08 -8.07
N VAL A 926 9.83 35.23 -7.47
CA VAL A 926 10.29 36.55 -7.91
C VAL A 926 11.31 37.06 -6.88
N VAL A 927 12.58 37.06 -7.27
CA VAL A 927 13.70 37.34 -6.35
C VAL A 927 14.37 38.66 -6.72
N PRO A 928 14.49 39.62 -5.79
CA PRO A 928 15.27 40.83 -6.03
C PRO A 928 16.76 40.51 -6.15
N VAL A 929 17.44 41.10 -7.13
CA VAL A 929 18.88 40.90 -7.39
C VAL A 929 19.51 42.25 -7.74
N GLY A 930 20.24 42.84 -6.80
CA GLY A 930 20.78 44.20 -6.96
C GLY A 930 19.65 45.22 -7.12
N GLU A 931 19.72 46.04 -8.16
CA GLU A 931 18.68 47.02 -8.51
C GLU A 931 17.55 46.40 -9.37
N GLY A 932 17.73 45.17 -9.86
CA GLY A 932 16.76 44.46 -10.69
C GLY A 932 16.16 43.25 -9.99
N ARG A 933 15.68 42.28 -10.79
CA ARG A 933 15.04 41.07 -10.27
C ARG A 933 15.18 39.87 -11.20
N CYS A 934 14.99 38.68 -10.64
CA CYS A 934 14.91 37.44 -11.37
C CYS A 934 13.59 36.73 -11.11
N ILE A 935 12.98 36.18 -12.16
CA ILE A 935 11.81 35.31 -12.05
C ILE A 935 12.29 33.88 -12.32
N LEU A 936 12.18 33.02 -11.33
CA LEU A 936 12.69 31.65 -11.37
C LEU A 936 11.51 30.70 -11.47
N SER A 937 11.32 30.04 -12.62
CA SER A 937 10.22 29.09 -12.85
C SER A 937 10.75 27.66 -13.01
N GLN A 938 10.16 26.74 -12.25
CA GLN A 938 10.35 25.29 -12.36
C GLN A 938 9.20 24.60 -13.09
N LEU A 939 8.19 25.35 -13.52
CA LEU A 939 7.08 24.83 -14.32
C LEU A 939 7.57 24.33 -15.68
N ARG A 940 6.90 23.32 -16.22
CA ARG A 940 7.24 22.71 -17.51
C ARG A 940 6.72 23.51 -18.71
N LEU A 941 6.82 24.84 -18.68
CA LEU A 941 6.23 25.72 -19.69
C LEU A 941 6.79 25.42 -21.09
N ILE A 942 8.12 25.32 -21.21
CA ILE A 942 8.81 25.07 -22.49
C ILE A 942 8.34 23.77 -23.16
N ASP A 943 8.06 22.72 -22.39
CA ASP A 943 7.62 21.42 -22.92
C ASP A 943 6.27 21.54 -23.68
N PHE A 944 5.44 22.52 -23.29
CA PHE A 944 4.04 22.65 -23.68
C PHE A 944 3.67 23.97 -24.39
N LEU A 945 4.61 24.88 -24.62
CA LEU A 945 4.37 26.05 -25.49
C LEU A 945 3.92 25.59 -26.90
N GLY A 946 2.80 26.12 -27.39
CA GLY A 946 2.19 25.72 -28.65
C GLY A 946 1.33 24.46 -28.59
N LYS A 947 1.24 23.82 -27.41
CA LYS A 947 0.57 22.52 -27.19
C LYS A 947 -0.47 22.53 -26.08
N ASP A 948 -0.30 23.39 -25.07
CA ASP A 948 -1.25 23.59 -23.98
C ASP A 948 -1.49 25.09 -23.77
N PRO A 949 -2.74 25.58 -23.84
CA PRO A 949 -3.05 27.00 -23.68
C PRO A 949 -2.65 27.55 -22.30
N VAL A 950 -2.65 26.72 -21.25
CA VAL A 950 -2.26 27.15 -19.90
C VAL A 950 -0.78 27.52 -19.84
N ALA A 951 0.08 26.77 -20.54
CA ALA A 951 1.51 27.07 -20.62
C ALA A 951 1.75 28.41 -21.35
N GLU A 952 0.98 28.69 -22.39
CA GLU A 952 1.07 29.92 -23.17
C GLU A 952 0.60 31.14 -22.38
N ILE A 953 -0.55 31.04 -21.69
CA ILE A 953 -1.08 32.11 -20.84
C ILE A 953 -0.05 32.51 -19.79
N ILE A 954 0.51 31.54 -19.05
CA ILE A 954 1.51 31.82 -18.02
C ILE A 954 2.77 32.46 -18.62
N PHE A 955 3.25 31.95 -19.76
CA PHE A 955 4.42 32.51 -20.43
C PHE A 955 4.18 33.96 -20.91
N CYS A 956 3.04 34.24 -21.51
CA CYS A 956 2.65 35.59 -21.95
C CYS A 956 2.51 36.54 -20.75
N ASN A 957 1.84 36.11 -19.68
CA ASN A 957 1.72 36.89 -18.44
C ASN A 957 3.08 37.15 -17.79
N MET A 958 4.02 36.20 -17.87
CA MET A 958 5.41 36.41 -17.43
C MET A 958 6.10 37.51 -18.23
N ILE A 959 5.86 37.62 -19.55
CA ILE A 959 6.41 38.71 -20.37
C ILE A 959 5.85 40.06 -19.92
N GLU A 960 4.53 40.17 -19.75
CA GLU A 960 3.89 41.41 -19.30
C GLU A 960 4.39 41.82 -17.92
N PHE A 961 4.38 40.88 -16.97
CA PHE A 961 4.85 41.13 -15.62
C PHE A 961 6.33 41.51 -15.57
N ALA A 962 7.18 40.81 -16.32
CA ALA A 962 8.63 41.06 -16.36
C ALA A 962 8.99 42.40 -17.03
N SER A 963 8.17 42.87 -17.96
CA SER A 963 8.35 44.15 -18.65
C SER A 963 7.90 45.35 -17.82
N ALA A 964 7.17 45.13 -16.73
CA ALA A 964 6.81 46.21 -15.79
C ALA A 964 8.06 46.71 -15.04
N PRO A 965 8.15 48.03 -14.74
CA PRO A 965 9.25 48.58 -13.95
C PRO A 965 9.39 47.86 -12.61
N VAL A 966 10.63 47.61 -12.19
CA VAL A 966 10.94 47.12 -10.84
C VAL A 966 10.50 48.20 -9.85
N LYS A 967 9.53 47.88 -8.99
CA LYS A 967 8.99 48.81 -7.99
C LYS A 967 9.78 48.79 -6.70
#